data_AF-A0A423J9Q6-F1
#
_entry.id   AF-A0A423J9Q6-F1
#
_cell.length_a   1.000
_cell.length_b   1.000
_cell.length_c   1.000
_cell.angle_alpha   90.00
_cell.angle_beta   90.00
_cell.angle_gamma   90.00
#
_symmetry.space_group_name_H-M   'P 1'
#
loop_
_entity.id
_entity.type
_entity.pdbx_description
1 polymer ?
#
loop_
_entity_poly.entity_id
_entity_poly.type
_entity_poly.pdbx_seq_one_letter_code
_entity_poly.pdbx_strand_id
1 'polypeptide(L)'
;MWPSLRDKIHDDLRYLIKKHQCWDVVVFSGDLTQKGTPEEYEVLNGIIKELWQIFNENGFTPKLFCVPGNHDLARPGSIDPTCLALSRWWDLEELRADFWDAKGDIYRKTVGDYFSNYTNWLDGLEKIGIPLLSGVAGAFPGDVSAVYEKDDLRVGFIGLNSTWLQVAAGDFQGRLHIDPRQLLEITDNRPSDWAKQNILNFLVTHHPLDWLHADSLSLFNQDIDIGGRFDAHLYGHMHEPAIIQKTHLGAFPKRSLQSASLFGLETFGDSVQRAHGYSFNSIKIIDDSIANMEVWPRASRVIPGTGERVMGPDMTLPINNENYIMHSFELNRRQEPISQSQLEDKFSDAIISNEITSGELKANIDNLIVILPAAPEAIGVRLIQQEQARNILTNARRLWLAADWGMGENGFIWSTQKKISAAKCQVYKIDMCDYANRSEFYEDIRIKYGFSFESLCGALSIQQYAYLLLDDIPFSDDIERSLKLQYDLEELVGIVLSYCPTLKVILRSRLKPTASDIDFVEITALDKADTRFFIENHHFGSAQALNPDDILRIYNHTDGLPNLIETDLMSLSVASVSEITTSPSGVSVLPAGLLQRAILELSESKDETLKRAYVLLKILSVFSHGEELSRIKHFDKTKPVFYAHAQILQQRGLLYAEEIEQFDRGGNTDRPKRLIITRAAREWLHANLGSAELKRLNDAAAKLYFGTDWASGQSKPPTAYRFDQPNKAVAEMDNARTIIMQIVTDAAGNNRKLQTAMQLISAHGAALLRGDYYKSAIELFDYMLPMLEGEVTSGSYEFAVYLHAKALRMIDGRSASEKAKEMLLAVLPGITDKTTQISIYLNLAHCCNYLDQGSDAIAYAKKVIGLDSRGASALTANQIILENSDDVVDLDSKLEKLEAKARKQKALSVAFNIAFSKIKSISDPSQKAETLYKLIREAKQNHDHYNVMRGMISLGELATKGQIHLTLQDKNELIKIYHYLYNESFYTQFNRCHDVLWYIFSADREVHNLLQLYRYSSLSWRLRGKEDRELSALRLLNAEINKGLPVKGKSDIPVAYFYARLGLLL
;
A
#
# COMPACT_ATOMS: atom_id res chain seq x y z
N MET A 1 26.44 35.27 -11.21
CA MET A 1 25.58 34.32 -11.95
C MET A 1 24.68 34.99 -12.98
N TRP A 2 24.09 36.16 -12.69
CA TRP A 2 23.35 36.94 -13.70
C TRP A 2 24.08 37.03 -15.06
N PRO A 3 25.39 37.34 -15.15
CA PRO A 3 26.07 37.42 -16.45
C PRO A 3 26.06 36.14 -17.29
N SER A 4 26.03 34.95 -16.69
CA SER A 4 26.02 33.66 -17.41
C SER A 4 24.63 33.19 -17.82
N LEU A 5 23.58 33.71 -17.17
CA LEU A 5 22.18 33.39 -17.48
C LEU A 5 21.47 34.47 -18.28
N ARG A 6 21.94 35.73 -18.19
CA ARG A 6 21.36 36.93 -18.80
C ARG A 6 20.95 36.70 -20.24
N ASP A 7 21.90 36.32 -21.09
CA ASP A 7 21.65 36.16 -22.53
C ASP A 7 20.62 35.05 -22.79
N LYS A 8 20.67 33.95 -22.02
CA LYS A 8 19.72 32.84 -22.13
C LYS A 8 18.31 33.23 -21.67
N ILE A 9 18.18 34.07 -20.63
CA ILE A 9 16.90 34.63 -20.18
C ILE A 9 16.37 35.61 -21.23
N HIS A 10 17.22 36.47 -21.78
CA HIS A 10 16.83 37.41 -22.83
C HIS A 10 16.33 36.70 -24.09
N ASP A 11 17.03 35.65 -24.52
CA ASP A 11 16.62 34.82 -25.66
C ASP A 11 15.27 34.14 -25.40
N ASP A 12 15.07 33.58 -24.21
CA ASP A 12 13.84 32.92 -23.81
C ASP A 12 12.66 33.89 -23.69
N LEU A 13 12.89 35.09 -23.14
CA LEU A 13 11.91 36.17 -23.11
C LEU A 13 11.51 36.57 -24.54
N ARG A 14 12.48 36.79 -25.44
CA ARG A 14 12.18 37.11 -26.85
C ARG A 14 11.39 35.98 -27.54
N TYR A 15 11.67 34.72 -27.20
CA TYR A 15 10.88 33.57 -27.67
C TYR A 15 9.43 33.63 -27.19
N LEU A 16 9.19 33.84 -25.90
CA LEU A 16 7.83 33.92 -25.34
C LEU A 16 7.07 35.16 -25.84
N ILE A 17 7.76 36.30 -25.98
CA ILE A 17 7.18 37.53 -26.54
C ILE A 17 6.72 37.30 -27.97
N LYS A 18 7.55 36.64 -28.80
CA LYS A 18 7.16 36.29 -30.18
C LYS A 18 5.93 35.38 -30.21
N LYS A 19 5.77 34.50 -29.23
CA LYS A 19 4.68 33.53 -29.13
C LYS A 19 3.37 34.13 -28.61
N HIS A 20 3.43 34.96 -27.57
CA HIS A 20 2.24 35.44 -26.85
C HIS A 20 1.91 36.91 -27.10
N GLN A 21 2.85 37.70 -27.62
CA GLN A 21 2.68 39.08 -28.09
C GLN A 21 2.15 40.10 -27.05
N CYS A 22 2.02 39.74 -25.77
CA CYS A 22 1.52 40.63 -24.72
C CYS A 22 2.10 40.26 -23.34
N TRP A 23 2.54 41.26 -22.59
CA TRP A 23 2.87 41.18 -21.16
C TRP A 23 2.30 42.41 -20.45
N ASP A 24 1.48 42.18 -19.44
CA ASP A 24 0.70 43.24 -18.79
C ASP A 24 1.26 43.63 -17.42
N VAL A 25 1.63 42.63 -16.61
CA VAL A 25 2.16 42.79 -15.26
C VAL A 25 3.34 41.85 -15.05
N VAL A 26 4.41 42.36 -14.44
CA VAL A 26 5.55 41.56 -13.95
C VAL A 26 5.49 41.54 -12.43
N VAL A 27 5.51 40.34 -11.83
CA VAL A 27 5.46 40.17 -10.37
C VAL A 27 6.84 39.77 -9.85
N PHE A 28 7.35 40.54 -8.90
CA PHE A 28 8.55 40.19 -8.13
C PHE A 28 8.19 39.93 -6.67
N SER A 29 8.27 38.67 -6.27
CA SER A 29 7.88 38.19 -4.94
C SER A 29 9.05 38.14 -3.94
N GLY A 30 9.94 39.13 -3.98
CA GLY A 30 11.05 39.30 -3.03
C GLY A 30 12.39 38.66 -3.43
N ASP A 31 13.39 38.85 -2.57
CA ASP A 31 14.81 38.47 -2.74
C ASP A 31 15.41 39.05 -4.02
N LEU A 32 15.24 40.36 -4.18
CA LEU A 32 15.76 41.13 -5.30
C LEU A 32 17.25 41.45 -5.13
N THR A 33 17.65 41.60 -3.87
CA THR A 33 19.02 41.89 -3.44
C THR A 33 19.53 40.78 -2.52
N GLN A 34 20.76 40.90 -2.00
CA GLN A 34 21.33 39.90 -1.08
C GLN A 34 21.40 40.43 0.36
N LYS A 35 21.53 41.74 0.52
CA LYS A 35 21.73 42.45 1.79
C LYS A 35 20.90 43.73 1.89
N GLY A 36 20.08 44.05 0.88
CA GLY A 36 19.25 45.25 0.88
C GLY A 36 20.03 46.57 0.92
N THR A 37 21.26 46.62 0.39
CA THR A 37 22.04 47.86 0.38
C THR A 37 21.69 48.74 -0.82
N PRO A 38 21.88 50.07 -0.74
CA PRO A 38 21.61 50.98 -1.86
C PRO A 38 22.37 50.61 -3.14
N GLU A 39 23.61 50.11 -3.00
CA GLU A 39 24.44 49.70 -4.13
C GLU A 39 23.87 48.48 -4.85
N GLU A 40 23.32 47.51 -4.12
CA GLU A 40 22.68 46.33 -4.72
C GLU A 40 21.41 46.72 -5.49
N TYR A 41 20.62 47.67 -4.98
CA TYR A 41 19.46 48.21 -5.69
C TYR A 41 19.85 49.01 -6.94
N GLU A 42 20.99 49.70 -6.96
CA GLU A 42 21.46 50.37 -8.18
C GLU A 42 21.92 49.37 -9.26
N VAL A 43 22.52 48.25 -8.87
CA VAL A 43 22.80 47.15 -9.79
C VAL A 43 21.49 46.55 -10.33
N LEU A 44 20.51 46.34 -9.46
CA LEU A 44 19.18 45.85 -9.84
C LEU A 44 18.48 46.80 -10.83
N ASN A 45 18.62 48.12 -10.68
CA ASN A 45 18.10 49.11 -11.63
C ASN A 45 18.65 48.87 -13.04
N GLY A 46 19.94 48.55 -13.17
CA GLY A 46 20.55 48.19 -14.45
C GLY A 46 19.90 46.96 -15.07
N ILE A 47 19.72 45.90 -14.27
CA ILE A 47 19.11 44.64 -14.72
C ILE A 47 17.65 44.83 -15.15
N ILE A 48 16.85 45.52 -14.35
CA ILE A 48 15.43 45.75 -14.65
C ILE A 48 15.27 46.63 -15.89
N LYS A 49 16.12 47.65 -16.08
CA LYS A 49 16.13 48.45 -17.32
C LYS A 49 16.36 47.58 -18.55
N GLU A 50 17.26 46.61 -18.49
CA GLU A 50 17.50 45.68 -19.61
C GLU A 50 16.25 44.84 -19.91
N LEU A 51 15.60 44.29 -18.88
CA LEU A 51 14.37 43.51 -19.05
C LEU A 51 13.23 44.36 -19.64
N TRP A 52 13.03 45.58 -19.15
CA TRP A 52 12.00 46.48 -19.67
C TRP A 52 12.33 47.01 -21.07
N GLN A 53 13.61 47.19 -21.40
CA GLN A 53 14.00 47.51 -22.76
C GLN A 53 13.55 46.41 -23.74
N ILE A 54 13.68 45.13 -23.38
CA ILE A 54 13.19 44.02 -24.21
C ILE A 54 11.67 44.12 -24.42
N PHE A 55 10.89 44.43 -23.38
CA PHE A 55 9.44 44.61 -23.53
C PHE A 55 9.11 45.82 -24.42
N ASN A 56 9.74 46.96 -24.16
CA ASN A 56 9.52 48.21 -24.90
C ASN A 56 9.86 48.07 -26.40
N GLU A 57 10.95 47.37 -26.74
CA GLU A 57 11.33 47.05 -28.12
C GLU A 57 10.25 46.24 -28.85
N ASN A 58 9.40 45.52 -28.12
CA ASN A 58 8.32 44.70 -28.67
C ASN A 58 6.92 45.34 -28.51
N GLY A 59 6.85 46.62 -28.15
CA GLY A 59 5.64 47.42 -28.23
C GLY A 59 4.72 47.43 -27.01
N PHE A 60 5.20 46.97 -25.85
CA PHE A 60 4.44 47.05 -24.58
C PHE A 60 5.36 47.34 -23.38
N THR A 61 4.80 47.97 -22.35
CA THR A 61 5.52 48.35 -21.12
C THR A 61 4.76 47.81 -19.92
N PRO A 62 5.06 46.59 -19.44
CA PRO A 62 4.30 45.98 -18.35
C PRO A 62 4.52 46.74 -17.03
N LYS A 63 3.50 46.71 -16.16
CA LYS A 63 3.60 47.28 -14.82
C LYS A 63 4.30 46.31 -13.86
N LEU A 64 5.13 46.81 -12.95
CA LEU A 64 5.76 46.00 -11.91
C LEU A 64 4.85 45.94 -10.67
N PHE A 65 4.63 44.74 -10.12
CA PHE A 65 4.05 44.52 -8.80
C PHE A 65 5.08 43.81 -7.91
N CYS A 66 5.39 44.35 -6.74
CA CYS A 66 6.53 43.87 -5.96
C CYS A 66 6.26 43.82 -4.45
N VAL A 67 6.70 42.74 -3.81
CA VAL A 67 6.78 42.58 -2.36
C VAL A 67 8.23 42.23 -1.96
N PRO A 68 8.72 42.64 -0.78
CA PRO A 68 10.10 42.40 -0.38
C PRO A 68 10.32 41.01 0.22
N GLY A 69 11.50 40.44 0.00
CA GLY A 69 12.01 39.24 0.64
C GLY A 69 12.93 39.53 1.82
N ASN A 70 13.42 38.47 2.48
CA ASN A 70 14.27 38.57 3.67
C ASN A 70 15.69 39.03 3.37
N HIS A 71 16.07 39.07 2.09
CA HIS A 71 17.32 39.67 1.63
C HIS A 71 17.19 41.14 1.23
N ASP A 72 15.97 41.68 1.15
CA ASP A 72 15.70 43.04 0.67
C ASP A 72 15.75 44.13 1.74
N LEU A 73 15.88 43.74 3.01
CA LEU A 73 16.07 44.65 4.14
C LEU A 73 17.53 44.84 4.52
N ALA A 74 17.84 46.04 5.03
CA ALA A 74 19.09 46.30 5.73
C ALA A 74 19.00 45.68 7.13
N ARG A 75 19.66 44.54 7.33
CA ARG A 75 19.60 43.80 8.60
C ARG A 75 20.13 44.65 9.76
N PRO A 76 19.37 44.79 10.87
CA PRO A 76 19.84 45.53 12.04
C PRO A 76 21.00 44.83 12.75
N GLY A 77 21.69 45.58 13.62
CA GLY A 77 22.72 45.03 14.49
C GLY A 77 22.15 44.02 15.50
N SER A 78 22.98 43.08 15.97
CA SER A 78 22.55 41.99 16.86
C SER A 78 22.01 42.43 18.23
N ILE A 79 22.24 43.68 18.64
CA ILE A 79 21.76 44.28 19.90
C ILE A 79 20.62 45.29 19.69
N ASP A 80 20.06 45.37 18.48
CA ASP A 80 18.92 46.22 18.20
C ASP A 80 17.70 45.81 19.07
N PRO A 81 17.10 46.73 19.84
CA PRO A 81 16.00 46.41 20.75
C PRO A 81 14.76 45.85 20.05
N THR A 82 14.41 46.36 18.87
CA THR A 82 13.27 45.89 18.07
C THR A 82 13.55 44.50 17.53
N CYS A 83 14.75 44.27 16.99
CA CYS A 83 15.17 42.94 16.53
C CYS A 83 15.10 41.88 17.66
N LEU A 84 15.60 42.22 18.85
CA LEU A 84 15.54 41.33 20.03
C LEU A 84 14.09 41.05 20.46
N ALA A 85 13.24 42.07 20.49
CA ALA A 85 11.83 41.91 20.84
C ALA A 85 11.10 41.00 19.83
N LEU A 86 11.26 41.25 18.52
CA LEU A 86 10.63 40.46 17.46
C LEU A 86 11.16 39.03 17.38
N SER A 87 12.43 38.78 17.74
CA SER A 87 12.97 37.41 17.82
C SER A 87 12.25 36.52 18.84
N ARG A 88 11.59 37.16 19.83
CA ARG A 88 10.79 36.55 20.89
C ARG A 88 9.30 36.77 20.68
N TRP A 89 8.87 37.05 19.43
CA TRP A 89 7.48 37.32 19.06
C TRP A 89 6.50 36.30 19.66
N TRP A 90 6.82 35.01 19.57
CA TRP A 90 5.97 33.92 20.10
C TRP A 90 6.09 33.70 21.61
N ASP A 91 7.14 34.21 22.27
CA ASP A 91 7.33 34.08 23.72
C ASP A 91 6.66 35.23 24.51
N LEU A 92 6.47 36.38 23.88
CA LEU A 92 6.01 37.62 24.53
C LEU A 92 4.56 37.93 24.14
N GLU A 93 3.59 37.44 24.92
CA GLU A 93 2.17 37.70 24.69
C GLU A 93 1.81 39.19 24.73
N GLU A 94 2.37 39.93 25.68
CA GLU A 94 2.18 41.39 25.81
C GLU A 94 2.63 42.14 24.55
N LEU A 95 3.75 41.72 23.95
CA LEU A 95 4.23 42.30 22.69
C LEU A 95 3.20 42.06 21.59
N ARG A 96 2.71 40.83 21.39
CA ARG A 96 1.72 40.53 20.35
C ARG A 96 0.39 41.28 20.55
N ALA A 97 -0.06 41.41 21.79
CA ALA A 97 -1.30 42.09 22.12
C ALA A 97 -1.22 43.59 21.81
N ASP A 98 -0.12 44.25 22.18
CA ASP A 98 0.05 45.70 22.02
C ASP A 98 0.67 46.11 20.67
N PHE A 99 1.23 45.17 19.90
CA PHE A 99 2.02 45.45 18.69
C PHE A 99 1.24 46.16 17.59
N TRP A 100 -0.07 45.96 17.48
CA TRP A 100 -0.90 46.54 16.41
C TRP A 100 -1.57 47.86 16.82
N ASP A 101 -1.53 48.20 18.10
CA ASP A 101 -2.09 49.43 18.63
C ASP A 101 -1.06 50.58 18.62
N ALA A 102 -1.42 51.73 19.21
CA ALA A 102 -0.53 52.89 19.32
C ALA A 102 0.77 52.60 20.10
N LYS A 103 0.75 51.62 21.03
CA LYS A 103 1.93 51.23 21.82
C LYS A 103 2.97 50.49 20.98
N GLY A 104 2.55 49.75 19.95
CA GLY A 104 3.41 49.02 19.04
C GLY A 104 3.98 49.85 17.88
N ASP A 105 3.55 51.11 17.73
CA ASP A 105 3.92 51.98 16.60
C ASP A 105 5.44 52.15 16.44
N ILE A 106 6.18 52.20 17.55
CA ILE A 106 7.64 52.30 17.52
C ILE A 106 8.27 51.06 16.85
N TYR A 107 7.77 49.86 17.13
CA TYR A 107 8.29 48.64 16.53
C TYR A 107 7.96 48.57 15.04
N ARG A 108 6.72 48.92 14.65
CA ARG A 108 6.32 48.93 13.23
C ARG A 108 7.12 49.94 12.42
N LYS A 109 7.35 51.16 12.95
CA LYS A 109 8.21 52.17 12.30
C LYS A 109 9.65 51.70 12.16
N THR A 110 10.24 51.12 13.21
CA THR A 110 11.60 50.57 13.13
C THR A 110 11.72 49.43 12.13
N VAL A 111 10.71 48.55 12.02
CA VAL A 111 10.65 47.55 10.94
C VAL A 111 10.62 48.23 9.58
N GLY A 112 9.81 49.28 9.41
CA GLY A 112 9.79 50.10 8.20
C GLY A 112 11.16 50.66 7.82
N ASP A 113 11.92 51.14 8.82
CA ASP A 113 13.28 51.67 8.61
C ASP A 113 14.25 50.61 8.06
N TYR A 114 14.10 49.34 8.45
CA TYR A 114 14.90 48.24 7.89
C TYR A 114 14.66 48.05 6.39
N PHE A 115 13.48 48.39 5.89
CA PHE A 115 13.10 48.34 4.47
C PHE A 115 13.19 49.70 3.77
N SER A 116 13.84 50.70 4.38
CA SER A 116 13.96 52.04 3.79
C SER A 116 14.62 52.03 2.41
N ASN A 117 15.67 51.22 2.21
CA ASN A 117 16.33 51.07 0.90
C ASN A 117 15.40 50.44 -0.16
N TYR A 118 14.62 49.42 0.23
CA TYR A 118 13.59 48.82 -0.64
C TYR A 118 12.54 49.87 -1.05
N THR A 119 12.03 50.63 -0.09
CA THR A 119 11.00 51.66 -0.32
C THR A 119 11.53 52.78 -1.22
N ASN A 120 12.73 53.28 -0.94
CA ASN A 120 13.40 54.29 -1.76
C ASN A 120 13.63 53.82 -3.20
N TRP A 121 13.98 52.54 -3.37
CA TRP A 121 14.14 51.92 -4.68
C TRP A 121 12.80 51.86 -5.43
N LEU A 122 11.75 51.38 -4.78
CA LEU A 122 10.40 51.28 -5.35
C LEU A 122 9.87 52.64 -5.82
N ASP A 123 10.01 53.68 -4.98
CA ASP A 123 9.63 55.06 -5.30
C ASP A 123 10.47 55.68 -6.44
N GLY A 124 11.67 55.13 -6.68
CA GLY A 124 12.59 55.57 -7.72
C GLY A 124 12.30 54.97 -9.10
N LEU A 125 11.51 53.90 -9.20
CA LEU A 125 11.32 53.10 -10.43
C LEU A 125 10.71 53.90 -11.58
N GLU A 126 9.74 54.77 -11.32
CA GLU A 126 9.13 55.58 -12.37
C GLU A 126 10.15 56.52 -13.04
N LYS A 127 11.11 57.06 -12.28
CA LYS A 127 12.16 57.95 -12.80
C LYS A 127 13.10 57.26 -13.78
N ILE A 128 13.19 55.93 -13.70
CA ILE A 128 13.99 55.11 -14.60
C ILE A 128 13.16 54.41 -15.69
N GLY A 129 11.88 54.79 -15.84
CA GLY A 129 11.01 54.32 -16.92
C GLY A 129 10.32 52.98 -16.64
N ILE A 130 10.24 52.56 -15.38
CA ILE A 130 9.60 51.31 -14.96
C ILE A 130 8.28 51.66 -14.25
N PRO A 131 7.10 51.44 -14.89
CA PRO A 131 5.83 51.79 -14.28
C PRO A 131 5.46 50.81 -13.17
N LEU A 132 5.04 51.32 -12.02
CA LEU A 132 4.57 50.52 -10.90
C LEU A 132 3.06 50.27 -11.00
N LEU A 133 2.62 49.07 -10.59
CA LEU A 133 1.21 48.79 -10.33
C LEU A 133 0.88 49.27 -8.91
N SER A 134 0.69 50.58 -8.78
CA SER A 134 0.47 51.27 -7.50
C SER A 134 -0.98 51.13 -7.00
N GLY A 135 -1.15 51.23 -5.69
CA GLY A 135 -2.46 51.35 -5.05
C GLY A 135 -2.35 51.72 -3.56
N VAL A 136 -3.14 51.12 -2.68
CA VAL A 136 -3.17 51.48 -1.25
C VAL A 136 -2.07 50.74 -0.51
N ALA A 137 -1.10 51.46 0.04
CA ALA A 137 -0.04 50.90 0.90
C ALA A 137 -0.53 50.68 2.34
N GLY A 138 0.04 49.69 3.03
CA GLY A 138 -0.37 49.27 4.38
C GLY A 138 0.70 49.43 5.46
N ALA A 139 0.53 48.64 6.52
CA ALA A 139 1.33 48.69 7.75
C ALA A 139 2.83 48.54 7.54
N PHE A 140 3.24 47.66 6.62
CA PHE A 140 4.64 47.40 6.32
C PHE A 140 4.99 47.67 4.86
N PRO A 141 6.25 48.04 4.56
CA PRO A 141 6.71 48.11 3.18
C PRO A 141 6.46 46.80 2.43
N GLY A 142 5.73 46.86 1.32
CA GLY A 142 5.27 45.68 0.58
C GLY A 142 3.83 45.25 0.85
N ASP A 143 3.20 45.73 1.92
CA ASP A 143 1.76 45.62 2.10
C ASP A 143 1.08 46.59 1.12
N VAL A 144 0.37 46.07 0.12
CA VAL A 144 -0.24 46.89 -0.93
C VAL A 144 -1.45 46.21 -1.56
N SER A 145 -2.51 46.97 -1.80
CA SER A 145 -3.58 46.57 -2.70
C SER A 145 -3.50 47.36 -4.00
N ALA A 146 -3.53 46.69 -5.13
CA ALA A 146 -3.50 47.33 -6.44
C ALA A 146 -4.43 46.62 -7.42
N VAL A 147 -4.91 47.33 -8.43
CA VAL A 147 -5.82 46.78 -9.43
C VAL A 147 -5.27 47.11 -10.82
N TYR A 148 -5.13 46.09 -11.65
CA TYR A 148 -4.82 46.22 -13.06
C TYR A 148 -6.11 46.20 -13.88
N GLU A 149 -6.31 47.22 -14.71
CA GLU A 149 -7.48 47.36 -15.57
C GLU A 149 -7.03 47.47 -17.02
N LYS A 150 -7.60 46.61 -17.88
CA LYS A 150 -7.42 46.63 -19.33
C LYS A 150 -8.71 46.13 -19.98
N ASP A 151 -9.32 46.97 -20.82
CA ASP A 151 -10.65 46.73 -21.38
C ASP A 151 -11.67 46.43 -20.27
N ASP A 152 -12.46 45.36 -20.37
CA ASP A 152 -13.42 44.92 -19.33
C ASP A 152 -12.77 44.02 -18.24
N LEU A 153 -11.46 43.79 -18.31
CA LEU A 153 -10.75 42.92 -17.37
C LEU A 153 -10.17 43.72 -16.19
N ARG A 154 -10.68 43.44 -14.98
CA ARG A 154 -10.21 44.02 -13.71
C ARG A 154 -9.57 42.95 -12.82
N VAL A 155 -8.26 43.01 -12.60
CA VAL A 155 -7.49 42.02 -11.83
C VAL A 155 -6.89 42.67 -10.58
N GLY A 156 -7.27 42.17 -9.41
CA GLY A 156 -6.74 42.60 -8.13
C GLY A 156 -5.43 41.91 -7.76
N PHE A 157 -4.49 42.65 -7.19
CA PHE A 157 -3.28 42.16 -6.58
C PHE A 157 -3.19 42.65 -5.14
N ILE A 158 -2.99 41.73 -4.20
CA ILE A 158 -2.66 42.01 -2.81
C ILE A 158 -1.23 41.55 -2.57
N GLY A 159 -0.38 42.44 -2.08
CA GLY A 159 0.94 42.13 -1.55
C GLY A 159 0.86 42.17 -0.04
N LEU A 160 1.35 41.13 0.63
CA LEU A 160 1.54 41.13 2.07
C LEU A 160 3.01 40.81 2.38
N ASN A 161 3.66 41.70 3.11
CA ASN A 161 5.01 41.48 3.58
C ASN A 161 4.98 40.32 4.58
N SER A 162 5.56 39.19 4.20
CA SER A 162 5.72 37.99 5.04
C SER A 162 7.04 37.96 5.81
N THR A 163 7.85 39.00 5.68
CA THR A 163 9.27 39.05 6.06
C THR A 163 9.52 39.91 7.29
N TRP A 164 8.54 40.72 7.71
CA TRP A 164 8.71 41.69 8.81
C TRP A 164 9.17 41.10 10.15
N LEU A 165 8.99 39.78 10.39
CA LEU A 165 9.57 39.06 11.54
C LEU A 165 10.97 38.46 11.29
N GLN A 166 11.37 38.27 10.04
CA GLN A 166 12.68 37.69 9.67
C GLN A 166 13.78 38.76 9.52
N VAL A 167 13.91 39.60 10.52
CA VAL A 167 14.92 40.67 10.53
C VAL A 167 16.33 40.18 10.85
N ALA A 168 16.47 38.95 11.36
CA ALA A 168 17.74 38.30 11.69
C ALA A 168 18.05 37.11 10.76
N ALA A 169 19.33 36.73 10.69
CA ALA A 169 19.75 35.57 9.91
C ALA A 169 19.41 34.27 10.65
N GLY A 170 19.12 33.20 9.90
CA GLY A 170 18.76 31.89 10.46
C GLY A 170 17.50 31.32 9.82
N ASP A 171 17.09 30.16 10.33
CA ASP A 171 15.88 29.47 9.90
C ASP A 171 14.65 29.96 10.69
N PHE A 172 13.62 30.34 9.93
CA PHE A 172 12.36 30.88 10.44
C PHE A 172 11.15 30.08 9.94
N GLN A 173 11.36 28.89 9.36
CA GLN A 173 10.26 28.02 8.98
C GLN A 173 9.38 27.70 10.21
N GLY A 174 8.05 27.84 10.05
CA GLY A 174 7.08 27.70 11.12
C GLY A 174 7.11 28.80 12.19
N ARG A 175 7.78 29.94 11.95
CA ARG A 175 7.94 31.03 12.94
C ARG A 175 7.51 32.40 12.42
N LEU A 176 7.15 32.53 11.15
CA LEU A 176 6.71 33.81 10.58
C LEU A 176 5.23 34.09 10.87
N HIS A 177 4.83 35.32 10.64
CA HIS A 177 3.48 35.79 10.89
C HIS A 177 3.02 36.70 9.76
N ILE A 178 1.79 36.49 9.29
CA ILE A 178 1.02 37.44 8.52
C ILE A 178 -0.26 37.68 9.31
N ASP A 179 -0.55 38.92 9.64
CA ASP A 179 -1.70 39.30 10.47
C ASP A 179 -2.85 39.80 9.58
N PRO A 180 -4.12 39.44 9.88
CA PRO A 180 -5.28 39.94 9.15
C PRO A 180 -5.35 41.47 9.06
N ARG A 181 -4.80 42.19 10.04
CA ARG A 181 -4.75 43.66 10.04
C ARG A 181 -3.94 44.23 8.87
N GLN A 182 -2.91 43.52 8.38
CA GLN A 182 -2.18 43.93 7.17
C GLN A 182 -3.12 44.03 5.96
N LEU A 183 -4.01 43.05 5.80
CA LEU A 183 -5.00 43.03 4.72
C LEU A 183 -6.12 44.06 4.95
N LEU A 184 -6.59 44.20 6.19
CA LEU A 184 -7.66 45.15 6.52
C LEU A 184 -7.26 46.59 6.20
N GLU A 185 -6.02 46.98 6.51
CA GLU A 185 -5.53 48.35 6.27
C GLU A 185 -5.50 48.71 4.78
N ILE A 186 -5.05 47.79 3.93
CA ILE A 186 -4.96 48.01 2.47
C ILE A 186 -6.30 47.82 1.73
N THR A 187 -7.37 47.44 2.42
CA THR A 187 -8.69 47.19 1.81
C THR A 187 -9.83 48.00 2.46
N ASP A 188 -9.51 49.11 3.15
CA ASP A 188 -10.48 49.94 3.89
C ASP A 188 -11.36 49.12 4.86
N ASN A 189 -10.73 48.15 5.54
CA ASN A 189 -11.37 47.17 6.41
C ASN A 189 -12.46 46.30 5.75
N ARG A 190 -12.52 46.26 4.41
CA ARG A 190 -13.53 45.53 3.63
C ARG A 190 -12.88 44.65 2.55
N PRO A 191 -12.03 43.67 2.93
CA PRO A 191 -11.28 42.84 1.98
C PRO A 191 -12.19 42.04 1.04
N SER A 192 -13.34 41.59 1.53
CA SER A 192 -14.30 40.87 0.71
C SER A 192 -14.97 41.77 -0.35
N ASP A 193 -15.28 43.03 -0.02
CA ASP A 193 -15.88 43.96 -0.97
C ASP A 193 -14.85 44.42 -2.01
N TRP A 194 -13.60 44.62 -1.57
CA TRP A 194 -12.47 44.89 -2.45
C TRP A 194 -12.22 43.73 -3.43
N ALA A 195 -12.27 42.47 -2.96
CA ALA A 195 -12.08 41.32 -3.84
C ALA A 195 -13.26 41.14 -4.82
N LYS A 196 -14.50 41.39 -4.38
CA LYS A 196 -15.72 41.29 -5.21
C LYS A 196 -15.74 42.23 -6.41
N GLN A 197 -15.03 43.33 -6.28
CA GLN A 197 -14.88 44.37 -7.29
C GLN A 197 -13.99 43.95 -8.48
N ASN A 198 -13.23 42.86 -8.36
CA ASN A 198 -12.31 42.36 -9.38
C ASN A 198 -12.80 41.00 -9.93
N ILE A 199 -12.44 40.73 -11.18
CA ILE A 199 -12.74 39.45 -11.87
C ILE A 199 -11.82 38.33 -11.35
N LEU A 200 -10.54 38.64 -11.13
CA LEU A 200 -9.55 37.75 -10.51
C LEU A 200 -8.78 38.51 -9.43
N ASN A 201 -8.35 37.79 -8.39
CA ASN A 201 -7.60 38.33 -7.26
C ASN A 201 -6.36 37.46 -6.98
N PHE A 202 -5.17 38.05 -7.00
CA PHE A 202 -3.91 37.40 -6.67
C PHE A 202 -3.38 37.89 -5.33
N LEU A 203 -2.96 36.96 -4.48
CA LEU A 203 -2.21 37.26 -3.26
C LEU A 203 -0.72 37.01 -3.53
N VAL A 204 0.15 37.91 -3.12
CA VAL A 204 1.60 37.82 -3.32
C VAL A 204 2.31 37.95 -1.96
N THR A 205 3.12 36.96 -1.62
CA THR A 205 4.02 37.00 -0.45
C THR A 205 5.41 36.57 -0.88
N HIS A 206 6.42 36.78 -0.02
CA HIS A 206 7.73 36.21 -0.28
C HIS A 206 7.79 34.73 0.12
N HIS A 207 7.36 34.41 1.34
CA HIS A 207 7.44 33.06 1.90
C HIS A 207 6.21 32.20 1.56
N PRO A 208 6.39 30.86 1.44
CA PRO A 208 5.28 29.92 1.42
C PRO A 208 4.54 29.86 2.76
N LEU A 209 3.33 29.29 2.76
CA LEU A 209 2.47 29.24 3.94
C LEU A 209 2.98 28.33 5.07
N ASP A 210 3.85 27.36 4.79
CA ASP A 210 4.45 26.47 5.81
C ASP A 210 5.56 27.16 6.62
N TRP A 211 6.00 28.35 6.21
CA TRP A 211 6.88 29.19 7.02
C TRP A 211 6.15 29.98 8.10
N LEU A 212 4.82 30.07 8.00
CA LEU A 212 3.99 30.70 9.02
C LEU A 212 3.89 29.79 10.26
N HIS A 213 3.92 30.39 11.44
CA HIS A 213 3.58 29.70 12.69
C HIS A 213 2.15 29.15 12.63
N ALA A 214 1.88 28.06 13.33
CA ALA A 214 0.58 27.38 13.32
C ALA A 214 -0.60 28.34 13.59
N ASP A 215 -0.46 29.22 14.59
CA ASP A 215 -1.47 30.23 14.91
C ASP A 215 -1.66 31.25 13.76
N SER A 216 -0.56 31.68 13.14
CA SER A 216 -0.64 32.60 11.99
C SER A 216 -1.25 31.92 10.77
N LEU A 217 -0.98 30.64 10.55
CA LEU A 217 -1.55 29.87 9.44
C LEU A 217 -3.05 29.67 9.66
N SER A 218 -3.48 29.47 10.91
CA SER A 218 -4.90 29.44 11.27
C SER A 218 -5.59 30.76 10.95
N LEU A 219 -5.03 31.89 11.42
CA LEU A 219 -5.56 33.23 11.12
C LEU A 219 -5.56 33.54 9.62
N PHE A 220 -4.49 33.15 8.91
CA PHE A 220 -4.41 33.33 7.46
C PHE A 220 -5.58 32.64 6.75
N ASN A 221 -5.88 31.39 7.11
CA ASN A 221 -6.97 30.64 6.50
C ASN A 221 -8.36 31.13 6.93
N GLN A 222 -8.50 31.64 8.16
CA GLN A 222 -9.77 32.06 8.74
C GLN A 222 -10.15 33.49 8.38
N ASP A 223 -9.18 34.39 8.17
CA ASP A 223 -9.42 35.83 8.06
C ASP A 223 -8.83 36.48 6.79
N ILE A 224 -7.73 35.95 6.23
CA ILE A 224 -7.04 36.54 5.06
C ILE A 224 -7.54 35.91 3.76
N ASP A 225 -7.44 34.60 3.63
CA ASP A 225 -7.86 33.87 2.42
C ASP A 225 -9.09 33.00 2.70
N ILE A 226 -10.17 33.67 3.08
CA ILE A 226 -11.47 33.04 3.37
C ILE A 226 -12.15 32.68 2.06
N GLY A 227 -12.52 31.40 1.89
CA GLY A 227 -13.43 30.97 0.83
C GLY A 227 -12.98 31.34 -0.59
N GLY A 228 -11.69 31.26 -0.90
CA GLY A 228 -11.17 31.59 -2.23
C GLY A 228 -11.25 33.08 -2.54
N ARG A 229 -11.04 33.95 -1.54
CA ARG A 229 -10.89 35.40 -1.73
C ARG A 229 -9.84 35.71 -2.79
N PHE A 230 -8.81 34.87 -2.86
CA PHE A 230 -7.78 34.91 -3.88
C PHE A 230 -7.84 33.65 -4.77
N ASP A 231 -7.71 33.85 -6.08
CA ASP A 231 -7.73 32.79 -7.09
C ASP A 231 -6.40 32.02 -7.14
N ALA A 232 -5.30 32.71 -6.82
CA ALA A 232 -4.00 32.11 -6.57
C ALA A 232 -3.14 32.96 -5.60
N HIS A 233 -2.32 32.25 -4.83
CA HIS A 233 -1.25 32.76 -4.00
C HIS A 233 0.09 32.58 -4.71
N LEU A 234 0.75 33.68 -5.06
CA LEU A 234 2.05 33.74 -5.72
C LEU A 234 3.13 33.97 -4.66
N TYR A 235 4.19 33.17 -4.66
CA TYR A 235 5.30 33.36 -3.73
C TYR A 235 6.65 32.85 -4.25
N GLY A 236 7.71 33.23 -3.54
CA GLY A 236 9.09 32.84 -3.84
C GLY A 236 9.74 32.03 -2.71
N HIS A 237 10.98 32.36 -2.37
CA HIS A 237 11.77 31.78 -1.28
C HIS A 237 12.32 30.36 -1.47
N MET A 238 11.47 29.36 -1.72
CA MET A 238 11.93 27.96 -1.83
C MET A 238 12.71 27.73 -3.14
N HIS A 239 13.73 26.86 -3.10
CA HIS A 239 14.70 26.71 -4.20
C HIS A 239 14.22 25.82 -5.36
N GLU A 240 13.16 25.04 -5.15
CA GLU A 240 12.53 24.17 -6.13
C GLU A 240 11.15 24.74 -6.49
N PRO A 241 10.85 24.98 -7.78
CA PRO A 241 9.55 25.48 -8.17
C PRO A 241 8.46 24.45 -7.88
N ALA A 242 7.31 24.93 -7.45
CA ALA A 242 6.19 24.09 -7.03
C ALA A 242 4.86 24.74 -7.42
N ILE A 243 3.95 23.93 -7.94
CA ILE A 243 2.56 24.33 -8.16
C ILE A 243 1.70 23.41 -7.31
N ILE A 244 1.10 23.99 -6.27
CA ILE A 244 0.36 23.27 -5.26
C ILE A 244 -1.09 23.73 -5.33
N GLN A 245 -2.00 22.83 -5.66
CA GLN A 245 -3.43 23.06 -5.51
C GLN A 245 -3.93 22.26 -4.31
N LYS A 246 -4.31 22.97 -3.24
CA LYS A 246 -4.93 22.36 -2.06
C LYS A 246 -6.43 22.63 -2.10
N THR A 247 -7.20 21.56 -2.15
CA THR A 247 -8.65 21.63 -1.98
C THR A 247 -8.95 21.00 -0.64
N HIS A 248 -9.28 21.83 0.34
CA HIS A 248 -9.75 21.34 1.63
C HIS A 248 -11.25 21.20 1.55
N LEU A 249 -11.74 19.96 1.67
CA LEU A 249 -13.13 19.71 2.01
C LEU A 249 -14.07 20.60 1.15
N GLY A 250 -14.01 20.52 -0.20
CA GLY A 250 -14.89 21.27 -1.12
C GLY A 250 -14.89 22.81 -1.04
N ALA A 251 -14.03 23.42 -0.22
CA ALA A 251 -13.73 24.85 -0.28
C ALA A 251 -13.13 25.22 -1.65
N PHE A 252 -13.30 26.48 -2.06
CA PHE A 252 -12.68 27.01 -3.28
C PHE A 252 -11.20 26.60 -3.34
N PRO A 253 -10.75 26.03 -4.48
CA PRO A 253 -9.42 25.46 -4.58
C PRO A 253 -8.37 26.55 -4.34
N LYS A 254 -7.58 26.39 -3.28
CA LYS A 254 -6.46 27.27 -2.97
C LYS A 254 -5.28 26.87 -3.83
N ARG A 255 -4.89 27.76 -4.74
CA ARG A 255 -3.77 27.56 -5.65
C ARG A 255 -2.57 28.33 -5.13
N SER A 256 -1.45 27.67 -5.02
CA SER A 256 -0.17 28.20 -4.57
C SER A 256 0.82 28.00 -5.71
N LEU A 257 1.28 29.10 -6.31
CA LEU A 257 2.16 29.11 -7.48
C LEU A 257 3.53 29.66 -7.07
N GLN A 258 4.53 28.78 -7.10
CA GLN A 258 5.90 29.14 -6.80
C GLN A 258 6.76 29.08 -8.06
N SER A 259 7.36 30.21 -8.41
CA SER A 259 8.30 30.30 -9.54
C SER A 259 9.73 29.99 -9.11
N ALA A 260 10.56 29.53 -10.05
CA ALA A 260 12.00 29.43 -9.86
C ALA A 260 12.60 30.83 -9.58
N SER A 261 13.72 30.87 -8.84
CA SER A 261 14.37 32.13 -8.44
C SER A 261 15.20 32.72 -9.57
N LEU A 262 14.97 33.98 -9.92
CA LEU A 262 15.72 34.69 -10.94
C LEU A 262 17.10 35.15 -10.44
N PHE A 263 17.20 35.53 -9.16
CA PHE A 263 18.38 36.18 -8.56
C PHE A 263 19.07 35.37 -7.44
N GLY A 264 18.63 34.12 -7.19
CA GLY A 264 19.20 33.25 -6.15
C GLY A 264 20.67 32.84 -6.39
N LEU A 265 21.34 32.30 -5.36
CA LEU A 265 22.73 31.78 -5.46
C LEU A 265 22.79 30.37 -6.10
N GLU A 266 23.90 29.97 -6.72
CA GLU A 266 24.01 28.69 -7.45
C GLU A 266 24.06 27.46 -6.52
N THR A 267 24.57 27.66 -5.30
CA THR A 267 24.74 26.62 -4.27
C THR A 267 24.13 27.07 -2.93
N PHE A 268 23.47 26.14 -2.24
CA PHE A 268 23.13 26.27 -0.82
C PHE A 268 23.83 25.12 -0.08
N GLY A 269 24.78 25.45 0.79
CA GLY A 269 25.67 24.45 1.40
C GLY A 269 26.57 23.74 0.38
N ASP A 270 27.16 22.61 0.78
CA ASP A 270 28.19 21.89 0.02
C ASP A 270 27.64 20.95 -1.07
N SER A 271 26.33 20.90 -1.37
CA SER A 271 25.79 19.82 -2.23
C SER A 271 24.51 20.05 -3.05
N VAL A 272 23.80 21.18 -2.97
CA VAL A 272 22.53 21.37 -3.73
C VAL A 272 22.69 22.43 -4.83
N GLN A 273 22.51 22.03 -6.09
CA GLN A 273 22.44 22.93 -7.26
C GLN A 273 21.04 23.53 -7.40
N ARG A 274 20.94 24.86 -7.49
CA ARG A 274 19.64 25.58 -7.56
C ARG A 274 19.10 25.72 -8.98
N ALA A 275 17.77 25.70 -9.11
CA ALA A 275 17.07 25.98 -10.37
C ALA A 275 16.85 27.51 -10.52
N HIS A 276 17.35 28.10 -11.61
CA HIS A 276 17.16 29.52 -11.93
C HIS A 276 16.12 29.71 -13.02
N GLY A 277 15.21 30.66 -12.86
CA GLY A 277 14.22 30.91 -13.90
C GLY A 277 13.12 31.89 -13.54
N TYR A 278 11.98 31.75 -14.22
CA TYR A 278 10.78 32.59 -14.08
C TYR A 278 9.55 31.83 -14.59
N SER A 279 8.34 32.35 -14.38
CA SER A 279 7.12 31.82 -15.00
C SER A 279 6.46 32.90 -15.85
N PHE A 280 6.01 32.53 -17.05
CA PHE A 280 5.10 33.36 -17.83
C PHE A 280 3.68 32.82 -17.66
N ASN A 281 2.76 33.68 -17.26
CA ASN A 281 1.38 33.28 -17.01
C ASN A 281 0.44 34.06 -17.94
N SER A 282 -0.34 33.35 -18.76
CA SER A 282 -1.32 33.97 -19.66
C SER A 282 -2.73 33.65 -19.18
N ILE A 283 -3.54 34.67 -18.97
CA ILE A 283 -4.95 34.52 -18.58
C ILE A 283 -5.81 34.85 -19.79
N LYS A 284 -6.73 33.94 -20.14
CA LYS A 284 -7.69 34.09 -21.24
C LYS A 284 -9.09 33.86 -20.70
N ILE A 285 -9.97 34.84 -20.84
CA ILE A 285 -11.40 34.65 -20.61
C ILE A 285 -11.95 33.87 -21.82
N ILE A 286 -12.54 32.70 -21.58
CA ILE A 286 -13.09 31.85 -22.64
C ILE A 286 -14.57 32.18 -22.87
N ASP A 287 -15.30 32.42 -21.77
CA ASP A 287 -16.69 32.84 -21.76
C ASP A 287 -16.97 33.74 -20.52
N ASP A 288 -18.20 34.25 -20.38
CA ASP A 288 -18.63 35.10 -19.26
C ASP A 288 -18.50 34.45 -17.87
N SER A 289 -18.19 33.15 -17.80
CA SER A 289 -18.17 32.33 -16.60
C SER A 289 -16.85 31.61 -16.31
N ILE A 290 -15.87 31.60 -17.23
CA ILE A 290 -14.62 30.86 -17.09
C ILE A 290 -13.41 31.64 -17.64
N ALA A 291 -12.36 31.73 -16.81
CA ALA A 291 -11.04 32.20 -17.20
C ALA A 291 -10.00 31.08 -17.11
N ASN A 292 -9.21 30.87 -18.15
CA ASN A 292 -8.10 29.92 -18.14
C ASN A 292 -6.77 30.63 -17.97
N MET A 293 -5.95 30.14 -17.05
CA MET A 293 -4.55 30.53 -16.86
C MET A 293 -3.63 29.44 -17.38
N GLU A 294 -2.85 29.78 -18.40
CA GLU A 294 -1.73 28.99 -18.89
C GLU A 294 -0.47 29.42 -18.13
N VAL A 295 0.08 28.53 -17.32
CA VAL A 295 1.31 28.73 -16.55
C VAL A 295 2.47 28.08 -17.30
N TRP A 296 3.43 28.88 -17.74
CA TRP A 296 4.61 28.47 -18.51
C TRP A 296 5.86 28.57 -17.62
N PRO A 297 6.16 27.55 -16.80
CA PRO A 297 7.33 27.57 -15.94
C PRO A 297 8.61 27.44 -16.78
N ARG A 298 9.57 28.32 -16.53
CA ARG A 298 10.86 28.38 -17.21
C ARG A 298 11.98 28.15 -16.22
N ALA A 299 12.88 27.22 -16.52
CA ALA A 299 14.04 26.92 -15.70
C ALA A 299 15.30 26.69 -16.54
N SER A 300 16.44 27.06 -15.97
CA SER A 300 17.75 26.80 -16.55
C SER A 300 18.13 25.33 -16.34
N ARG A 301 18.64 24.67 -17.36
CA ARG A 301 19.17 23.31 -17.27
C ARG A 301 20.48 23.17 -18.03
N VAL A 302 21.32 22.26 -17.58
CA VAL A 302 22.56 21.88 -18.29
C VAL A 302 22.24 20.67 -19.16
N ILE A 303 22.56 20.74 -20.46
CA ILE A 303 22.38 19.62 -21.39
C ILE A 303 23.50 18.61 -21.12
N PRO A 304 23.21 17.35 -20.69
CA PRO A 304 24.26 16.41 -20.28
C PRO A 304 25.28 16.07 -21.36
N GLY A 305 24.88 16.07 -22.63
CA GLY A 305 25.76 15.74 -23.75
C GLY A 305 26.73 16.86 -24.16
N THR A 306 26.43 18.12 -23.86
CA THR A 306 27.25 19.28 -24.30
C THR A 306 27.79 20.10 -23.14
N GLY A 307 27.23 19.96 -21.93
CA GLY A 307 27.51 20.84 -20.81
C GLY A 307 26.96 22.27 -20.99
N GLU A 308 26.26 22.56 -22.09
CA GLU A 308 25.69 23.87 -22.35
C GLU A 308 24.50 24.12 -21.42
N ARG A 309 24.48 25.30 -20.78
CA ARG A 309 23.33 25.77 -20.01
C ARG A 309 22.33 26.43 -20.94
N VAL A 310 21.09 25.96 -20.91
CA VAL A 310 19.98 26.49 -21.71
C VAL A 310 18.83 26.93 -20.80
N MET A 311 18.05 27.89 -21.26
CA MET A 311 16.80 28.31 -20.64
C MET A 311 15.63 27.70 -21.45
N GLY A 312 14.64 27.13 -20.76
CA GLY A 312 13.56 26.41 -21.44
C GLY A 312 12.42 26.04 -20.50
N PRO A 313 11.44 25.24 -20.98
CA PRO A 313 10.40 24.71 -20.11
C PRO A 313 10.99 23.93 -18.93
N ASP A 314 10.42 24.13 -17.76
CA ASP A 314 10.77 23.34 -16.60
C ASP A 314 10.14 21.94 -16.68
N MET A 315 10.96 20.96 -17.05
CA MET A 315 10.55 19.56 -17.21
C MET A 315 10.35 18.83 -15.87
N THR A 316 10.64 19.47 -14.73
CA THR A 316 10.38 18.90 -13.40
C THR A 316 8.92 19.06 -12.96
N LEU A 317 8.18 19.94 -13.64
CA LEU A 317 6.76 20.21 -13.40
C LEU A 317 5.87 19.48 -14.42
N PRO A 318 4.59 19.19 -14.09
CA PRO A 318 3.66 18.44 -14.95
C PRO A 318 3.13 19.28 -16.12
N ILE A 319 4.03 19.80 -16.97
CA ILE A 319 3.69 20.55 -18.17
C ILE A 319 3.09 19.63 -19.25
N ASN A 320 2.12 20.14 -20.01
CA ASN A 320 1.50 19.42 -21.12
C ASN A 320 2.44 19.35 -22.36
N ASN A 321 1.99 18.71 -23.43
CA ASN A 321 2.73 18.61 -24.70
C ASN A 321 3.05 19.98 -25.36
N GLU A 322 2.34 21.04 -24.97
CA GLU A 322 2.56 22.40 -25.44
C GLU A 322 3.52 23.19 -24.53
N ASN A 323 4.00 22.59 -23.44
CA ASN A 323 4.93 23.11 -22.43
C ASN A 323 4.34 24.09 -21.39
N TYR A 324 3.06 23.96 -21.05
CA TYR A 324 2.42 24.74 -19.97
C TYR A 324 1.49 23.89 -19.11
N ILE A 325 1.08 24.47 -17.98
CA ILE A 325 0.07 23.93 -17.08
C ILE A 325 -1.19 24.78 -17.23
N MET A 326 -2.35 24.15 -17.39
CA MET A 326 -3.63 24.84 -17.53
C MET A 326 -4.39 24.82 -16.21
N HIS A 327 -4.79 26.00 -15.74
CA HIS A 327 -5.75 26.16 -14.65
C HIS A 327 -7.00 26.88 -15.17
N SER A 328 -8.17 26.42 -14.75
CA SER A 328 -9.44 27.10 -15.01
C SER A 328 -9.97 27.74 -13.73
N PHE A 329 -10.48 28.96 -13.86
CA PHE A 329 -11.15 29.76 -12.84
C PHE A 329 -12.60 29.94 -13.24
N GLU A 330 -13.53 29.86 -12.29
CA GLU A 330 -14.91 30.22 -12.51
C GLU A 330 -15.10 31.72 -12.23
N LEU A 331 -15.48 32.47 -13.26
CA LEU A 331 -15.83 33.88 -13.19
C LEU A 331 -17.27 34.00 -12.67
N ASN A 332 -17.42 34.05 -11.36
CA ASN A 332 -18.72 34.40 -10.79
C ASN A 332 -19.03 35.87 -11.14
N ARG A 333 -20.05 36.16 -11.97
CA ARG A 333 -20.68 37.49 -12.00
C ARG A 333 -21.30 37.73 -10.62
N ARG A 334 -20.49 38.25 -9.71
CA ARG A 334 -20.85 38.60 -8.34
C ARG A 334 -21.95 39.68 -8.41
N GLN A 335 -23.21 39.26 -8.26
CA GLN A 335 -24.38 40.13 -8.29
C GLN A 335 -24.19 41.33 -7.35
N GLU A 336 -24.56 42.53 -7.82
CA GLU A 336 -24.62 43.73 -6.99
C GLU A 336 -25.46 43.47 -5.72
N PRO A 337 -25.06 44.02 -4.57
CA PRO A 337 -25.80 43.83 -3.33
C PRO A 337 -27.15 44.54 -3.45
N ILE A 338 -28.23 43.74 -3.40
CA ILE A 338 -29.60 44.23 -3.24
C ILE A 338 -29.62 45.12 -1.99
N SER A 339 -30.01 46.38 -2.17
CA SER A 339 -30.07 47.35 -1.08
C SER A 339 -30.95 46.85 0.06
N GLN A 340 -30.55 47.14 1.31
CA GLN A 340 -31.26 46.82 2.55
C GLN A 340 -32.72 47.32 2.63
N SER A 341 -33.21 48.05 1.63
CA SER A 341 -34.60 48.55 1.55
C SER A 341 -35.63 47.53 1.04
N GLN A 342 -35.21 46.34 0.60
CA GLN A 342 -36.12 45.31 0.07
C GLN A 342 -36.33 44.09 1.00
N LEU A 343 -35.80 44.12 2.23
CA LEU A 343 -35.89 43.01 3.18
C LEU A 343 -37.16 43.00 4.05
N GLU A 344 -38.03 44.01 3.96
CA GLU A 344 -39.21 44.10 4.84
C GLU A 344 -40.53 43.60 4.24
N ASP A 345 -40.61 43.29 2.95
CA ASP A 345 -41.91 43.07 2.27
C ASP A 345 -42.18 41.66 1.73
N LYS A 346 -41.47 40.63 2.19
CA LYS A 346 -41.75 39.23 1.77
C LYS A 346 -41.93 38.25 2.94
N PHE A 347 -42.77 38.64 3.89
CA PHE A 347 -43.61 37.69 4.61
C PHE A 347 -44.98 37.63 3.92
N SER A 348 -45.09 36.84 2.84
CA SER A 348 -46.30 36.08 2.50
C SER A 348 -46.18 35.43 1.12
N ASP A 349 -46.60 34.17 1.12
CA ASP A 349 -47.22 33.42 0.05
C ASP A 349 -46.49 33.16 -1.28
N ALA A 350 -46.25 31.85 -1.43
CA ALA A 350 -46.46 31.02 -2.61
C ALA A 350 -45.45 31.10 -3.77
N ILE A 351 -44.74 29.98 -3.92
CA ILE A 351 -44.53 29.22 -5.16
C ILE A 351 -44.24 30.09 -6.39
N ILE A 352 -42.96 30.16 -6.78
CA ILE A 352 -42.43 30.03 -8.16
C ILE A 352 -40.92 30.33 -8.08
N SER A 353 -40.07 29.30 -8.20
CA SER A 353 -38.75 29.36 -8.86
C SER A 353 -38.04 28.00 -8.76
N ASN A 354 -38.39 27.07 -9.66
CA ASN A 354 -37.75 25.76 -9.79
C ASN A 354 -36.70 25.68 -10.91
N GLU A 355 -36.30 26.80 -11.52
CA GLU A 355 -35.49 26.76 -12.75
C GLU A 355 -34.14 27.49 -12.69
N ILE A 356 -33.85 28.29 -11.65
CA ILE A 356 -32.54 28.99 -11.52
C ILE A 356 -31.63 28.28 -10.50
N THR A 357 -32.18 27.62 -9.47
CA THR A 357 -31.44 26.87 -8.43
C THR A 357 -30.92 25.50 -8.89
N SER A 358 -31.41 24.97 -10.01
CA SER A 358 -31.06 23.63 -10.48
C SER A 358 -29.69 23.55 -11.17
N GLY A 359 -29.13 24.67 -11.63
CA GLY A 359 -27.84 24.72 -12.33
C GLY A 359 -26.64 24.64 -11.37
N GLU A 360 -26.58 25.55 -10.39
CA GLU A 360 -25.52 25.59 -9.36
C GLU A 360 -25.55 24.36 -8.45
N LEU A 361 -26.74 23.90 -8.04
CA LEU A 361 -26.87 22.68 -7.24
C LEU A 361 -26.38 21.44 -8.02
N LYS A 362 -26.61 21.39 -9.33
CA LYS A 362 -26.13 20.31 -10.20
C LYS A 362 -24.61 20.35 -10.38
N ALA A 363 -24.03 21.52 -10.62
CA ALA A 363 -22.57 21.70 -10.70
C ALA A 363 -21.86 21.33 -9.38
N ASN A 364 -22.43 21.71 -8.23
CA ASN A 364 -21.86 21.38 -6.92
C ASN A 364 -21.98 19.89 -6.56
N ILE A 365 -23.01 19.20 -7.05
CA ILE A 365 -23.17 17.75 -6.84
C ILE A 365 -22.29 16.95 -7.81
N ASP A 366 -21.97 17.50 -8.98
CA ASP A 366 -21.00 16.91 -9.90
C ASP A 366 -19.59 16.84 -9.26
N ASN A 367 -19.26 17.74 -8.32
CA ASN A 367 -18.00 17.66 -7.54
C ASN A 367 -17.93 16.45 -6.59
N LEU A 368 -19.06 15.83 -6.25
CA LEU A 368 -19.09 14.58 -5.50
C LEU A 368 -18.88 13.35 -6.38
N ILE A 369 -18.89 13.50 -7.72
CA ILE A 369 -18.79 12.36 -8.64
C ILE A 369 -17.39 11.76 -8.59
N VAL A 370 -17.35 10.47 -8.29
CA VAL A 370 -16.13 9.66 -8.40
C VAL A 370 -16.19 8.86 -9.68
N ILE A 371 -15.20 9.08 -10.55
CA ILE A 371 -14.99 8.26 -11.73
C ILE A 371 -14.28 6.98 -11.29
N LEU A 372 -15.01 5.87 -11.24
CA LEU A 372 -14.40 4.55 -11.08
C LEU A 372 -13.80 4.14 -12.43
N PRO A 373 -12.46 3.98 -12.55
CA PRO A 373 -11.83 3.53 -13.77
C PRO A 373 -12.34 2.14 -14.16
N ALA A 374 -12.31 1.83 -15.45
CA ALA A 374 -12.67 0.49 -15.91
C ALA A 374 -11.67 -0.52 -15.34
N ALA A 375 -12.18 -1.51 -14.61
CA ALA A 375 -11.38 -2.52 -13.91
C ALA A 375 -11.78 -3.95 -14.36
N PRO A 376 -11.54 -4.33 -15.64
CA PRO A 376 -11.90 -5.64 -16.16
C PRO A 376 -11.30 -6.81 -15.35
N GLU A 377 -10.09 -6.63 -14.83
CA GLU A 377 -9.41 -7.56 -13.91
C GLU A 377 -10.22 -7.85 -12.64
N ALA A 378 -11.08 -6.92 -12.21
CA ALA A 378 -11.93 -7.10 -11.05
C ALA A 378 -13.15 -7.98 -11.31
N ILE A 379 -13.55 -8.27 -12.56
CA ILE A 379 -14.81 -8.98 -12.87
C ILE A 379 -14.80 -10.45 -12.39
N GLY A 380 -13.65 -11.10 -12.50
CA GLY A 380 -13.50 -12.54 -12.22
C GLY A 380 -12.92 -12.89 -10.86
N VAL A 381 -12.65 -11.90 -10.01
CA VAL A 381 -12.09 -12.09 -8.66
C VAL A 381 -13.14 -11.84 -7.58
N ARG A 382 -13.03 -12.49 -6.42
CA ARG A 382 -13.99 -12.33 -5.30
C ARG A 382 -15.46 -12.53 -5.71
N LEU A 383 -15.71 -13.52 -6.58
CA LEU A 383 -17.03 -13.75 -7.18
C LEU A 383 -18.14 -13.93 -6.15
N ILE A 384 -17.83 -14.56 -5.01
CA ILE A 384 -18.77 -14.75 -3.90
C ILE A 384 -19.21 -13.41 -3.33
N GLN A 385 -18.23 -12.56 -2.96
CA GLN A 385 -18.47 -11.27 -2.36
C GLN A 385 -19.21 -10.35 -3.34
N GLN A 386 -18.85 -10.39 -4.63
CA GLN A 386 -19.57 -9.63 -5.65
C GLN A 386 -21.02 -10.07 -5.79
N GLU A 387 -21.29 -11.38 -5.75
CA GLU A 387 -22.66 -11.91 -5.85
C GLU A 387 -23.49 -11.60 -4.60
N GLN A 388 -22.87 -11.63 -3.42
CA GLN A 388 -23.49 -11.17 -2.18
C GLN A 388 -23.83 -9.67 -2.26
N ALA A 389 -22.86 -8.84 -2.63
CA ALA A 389 -23.03 -7.39 -2.79
C ALA A 389 -24.12 -7.08 -3.83
N ARG A 390 -24.13 -7.79 -4.97
CA ARG A 390 -25.15 -7.68 -6.02
C ARG A 390 -26.54 -7.95 -5.47
N ASN A 391 -26.72 -9.06 -4.75
CA ASN A 391 -28.02 -9.43 -4.17
C ASN A 391 -28.48 -8.42 -3.11
N ILE A 392 -27.59 -7.99 -2.21
CA ILE A 392 -27.88 -7.00 -1.17
C ILE A 392 -28.30 -5.66 -1.82
N LEU A 393 -27.51 -5.14 -2.75
CA LEU A 393 -27.78 -3.86 -3.42
C LEU A 393 -29.03 -3.90 -4.32
N THR A 394 -29.38 -5.07 -4.85
CA THR A 394 -30.60 -5.24 -5.67
C THR A 394 -31.86 -5.29 -4.80
N ASN A 395 -31.80 -5.97 -3.64
CA ASN A 395 -32.97 -6.19 -2.79
C ASN A 395 -33.17 -5.10 -1.73
N ALA A 396 -32.09 -4.70 -1.04
CA ALA A 396 -32.14 -3.78 0.10
C ALA A 396 -31.71 -2.34 -0.26
N ARG A 397 -31.03 -2.14 -1.40
CA ARG A 397 -30.46 -0.84 -1.86
C ARG A 397 -29.44 -0.20 -0.92
N ARG A 398 -29.04 -0.86 0.17
CA ARG A 398 -27.99 -0.44 1.10
C ARG A 398 -27.03 -1.60 1.34
N LEU A 399 -25.73 -1.32 1.33
CA LEU A 399 -24.67 -2.30 1.58
C LEU A 399 -23.62 -1.69 2.48
N TRP A 400 -23.17 -2.44 3.49
CA TRP A 400 -21.97 -2.10 4.25
C TRP A 400 -20.76 -2.89 3.71
N LEU A 401 -19.81 -2.20 3.09
CA LEU A 401 -18.57 -2.78 2.54
C LEU A 401 -17.42 -2.60 3.54
N ALA A 402 -16.97 -3.70 4.14
CA ALA A 402 -15.78 -3.72 4.99
C ALA A 402 -14.54 -4.08 4.15
N ALA A 403 -13.53 -3.22 4.17
CA ALA A 403 -12.31 -3.37 3.39
C ALA A 403 -11.09 -2.77 4.10
N ASP A 404 -10.03 -3.58 4.23
CA ASP A 404 -8.72 -3.12 4.71
C ASP A 404 -7.98 -2.31 3.62
N TRP A 405 -6.85 -1.72 3.96
CA TRP A 405 -6.03 -0.89 3.07
C TRP A 405 -5.56 -1.65 1.83
N GLY A 406 -5.74 -1.05 0.65
CA GLY A 406 -5.18 -1.57 -0.60
C GLY A 406 -5.95 -2.77 -1.17
N MET A 407 -7.16 -3.04 -0.68
CA MET A 407 -7.95 -4.19 -1.13
C MET A 407 -8.56 -4.04 -2.53
N GLY A 408 -8.35 -2.93 -3.26
CA GLY A 408 -8.91 -2.76 -4.61
C GLY A 408 -10.42 -2.50 -4.58
N GLU A 409 -10.86 -1.70 -3.60
CA GLU A 409 -12.26 -1.41 -3.29
C GLU A 409 -12.99 -0.78 -4.49
N ASN A 410 -12.31 0.12 -5.20
CA ASN A 410 -12.88 0.81 -6.37
C ASN A 410 -13.19 -0.18 -7.50
N GLY A 411 -12.28 -1.11 -7.80
CA GLY A 411 -12.51 -2.18 -8.78
C GLY A 411 -13.61 -3.14 -8.37
N PHE A 412 -13.73 -3.44 -7.07
CA PHE A 412 -14.83 -4.25 -6.52
C PHE A 412 -16.20 -3.58 -6.69
N ILE A 413 -16.30 -2.28 -6.39
CA ILE A 413 -17.54 -1.51 -6.60
C ILE A 413 -17.88 -1.47 -8.09
N TRP A 414 -16.90 -1.18 -8.95
CA TRP A 414 -17.09 -1.12 -10.40
C TRP A 414 -17.60 -2.44 -11.00
N SER A 415 -16.97 -3.57 -10.64
CA SER A 415 -17.37 -4.90 -11.12
C SER A 415 -18.77 -5.30 -10.62
N THR A 416 -19.11 -4.96 -9.38
CA THR A 416 -20.44 -5.18 -8.81
C THR A 416 -21.50 -4.35 -9.55
N GLN A 417 -21.22 -3.08 -9.85
CA GLN A 417 -22.13 -2.22 -10.64
C GLN A 417 -22.39 -2.79 -12.02
N LYS A 418 -21.35 -3.27 -12.70
CA LYS A 418 -21.46 -3.91 -14.02
C LYS A 418 -22.33 -5.17 -14.01
N LYS A 419 -22.30 -5.94 -12.92
CA LYS A 419 -23.17 -7.12 -12.74
C LYS A 419 -24.62 -6.76 -12.42
N ILE A 420 -24.87 -5.60 -11.82
CA ILE A 420 -26.24 -5.12 -11.53
C ILE A 420 -26.88 -4.51 -12.78
N SER A 421 -26.16 -3.68 -13.53
CA SER A 421 -26.68 -2.99 -14.71
C SER A 421 -25.60 -2.76 -15.77
N ALA A 422 -26.00 -2.91 -17.03
CA ALA A 422 -25.15 -2.55 -18.18
C ALA A 422 -25.07 -1.02 -18.41
N ALA A 423 -26.00 -0.25 -17.84
CA ALA A 423 -26.03 1.21 -17.97
C ALA A 423 -24.91 1.90 -17.19
N LYS A 424 -24.45 3.06 -17.67
CA LYS A 424 -23.44 3.87 -16.97
C LYS A 424 -24.02 4.39 -15.66
N CYS A 425 -23.51 3.92 -14.53
CA CYS A 425 -23.93 4.34 -13.20
C CYS A 425 -23.04 5.51 -12.74
N GLN A 426 -23.62 6.51 -12.06
CA GLN A 426 -22.86 7.58 -11.39
C GLN A 426 -22.67 7.24 -9.92
N VAL A 427 -21.48 7.54 -9.38
CA VAL A 427 -21.13 7.34 -7.97
C VAL A 427 -20.83 8.69 -7.36
N TYR A 428 -21.57 9.05 -6.33
CA TYR A 428 -21.35 10.24 -5.51
C TYR A 428 -20.67 9.81 -4.22
N LYS A 429 -19.55 10.41 -3.85
CA LYS A 429 -18.80 10.05 -2.63
C LYS A 429 -18.85 11.16 -1.60
N ILE A 430 -19.18 10.78 -0.37
CA ILE A 430 -19.04 11.60 0.84
C ILE A 430 -18.01 10.94 1.74
N ASP A 431 -17.09 11.72 2.27
CA ASP A 431 -16.09 11.26 3.24
C ASP A 431 -16.64 11.42 4.67
N MET A 432 -16.64 10.31 5.41
CA MET A 432 -17.26 10.11 6.72
C MET A 432 -16.23 9.99 7.86
N CYS A 433 -14.94 10.18 7.59
CA CYS A 433 -13.84 9.95 8.56
C CYS A 433 -14.09 10.62 9.94
N ASP A 434 -14.63 11.84 9.92
CA ASP A 434 -14.91 12.64 11.12
C ASP A 434 -16.37 12.54 11.61
N TYR A 435 -17.15 11.58 11.10
CA TYR A 435 -18.56 11.44 11.49
C TYR A 435 -18.70 11.09 12.99
N ALA A 436 -19.26 12.01 13.76
CA ALA A 436 -19.58 11.79 15.18
C ALA A 436 -21.10 11.72 15.43
N ASN A 437 -21.86 12.64 14.82
CA ASN A 437 -23.32 12.70 14.92
C ASN A 437 -23.93 13.46 13.72
N ARG A 438 -25.24 13.30 13.50
CA ARG A 438 -25.96 13.96 12.38
C ARG A 438 -25.87 15.48 12.37
N SER A 439 -25.92 16.14 13.52
CA SER A 439 -25.93 17.62 13.57
C SER A 439 -24.61 18.20 13.10
N GLU A 440 -23.49 17.68 13.62
CA GLU A 440 -22.14 18.03 13.13
C GLU A 440 -21.98 17.64 11.67
N PHE A 441 -22.42 16.44 11.28
CA PHE A 441 -22.36 16.01 9.88
C PHE A 441 -23.11 16.94 8.93
N TYR A 442 -24.30 17.44 9.27
CA TYR A 442 -25.06 18.35 8.41
C TYR A 442 -24.38 19.71 8.27
N GLU A 443 -23.79 20.23 9.34
CA GLU A 443 -23.01 21.46 9.29
C GLU A 443 -21.71 21.25 8.51
N ASP A 444 -21.03 20.11 8.70
CA ASP A 444 -19.85 19.74 7.94
C ASP A 444 -20.16 19.65 6.44
N ILE A 445 -21.28 19.03 6.04
CA ILE A 445 -21.71 19.00 4.63
C ILE A 445 -21.93 20.42 4.08
N ARG A 446 -22.53 21.32 4.87
CA ARG A 446 -22.74 22.72 4.45
C ARG A 446 -21.44 23.49 4.31
N ILE A 447 -20.53 23.36 5.28
CA ILE A 447 -19.22 24.03 5.28
C ILE A 447 -18.34 23.46 4.16
N LYS A 448 -18.35 22.13 3.99
CA LYS A 448 -17.51 21.38 3.06
C LYS A 448 -17.97 21.54 1.62
N TYR A 449 -19.27 21.37 1.36
CA TYR A 449 -19.76 21.28 -0.01
C TYR A 449 -20.65 22.46 -0.45
N GLY A 450 -20.93 23.42 0.43
CA GLY A 450 -21.67 24.63 0.10
C GLY A 450 -23.18 24.43 -0.12
N PHE A 451 -23.71 23.22 0.15
CA PHE A 451 -25.14 22.92 0.09
C PHE A 451 -25.58 22.12 1.32
N SER A 452 -26.88 22.13 1.62
CA SER A 452 -27.42 21.31 2.72
C SER A 452 -27.59 19.84 2.31
N PHE A 453 -27.55 18.94 3.29
CA PHE A 453 -27.73 17.51 3.05
C PHE A 453 -29.12 17.17 2.47
N GLU A 454 -30.14 17.95 2.81
CA GLU A 454 -31.48 17.83 2.23
C GLU A 454 -31.50 18.21 0.74
N SER A 455 -30.79 19.28 0.36
CA SER A 455 -30.65 19.68 -1.05
C SER A 455 -29.90 18.63 -1.87
N LEU A 456 -28.89 17.98 -1.27
CA LEU A 456 -28.20 16.84 -1.87
C LEU A 456 -29.17 15.67 -2.13
N CYS A 457 -29.97 15.29 -1.13
CA CYS A 457 -30.99 14.25 -1.29
C CYS A 457 -32.02 14.63 -2.36
N GLY A 458 -32.44 15.90 -2.40
CA GLY A 458 -33.27 16.51 -3.44
C GLY A 458 -32.78 16.20 -4.85
N ALA A 459 -31.51 16.52 -5.12
CA ALA A 459 -30.92 16.31 -6.44
C ALA A 459 -30.62 14.83 -6.75
N LEU A 460 -30.18 14.04 -5.76
CA LEU A 460 -29.98 12.59 -5.93
C LEU A 460 -31.28 11.84 -6.24
N SER A 461 -32.43 12.33 -5.75
CA SER A 461 -33.74 11.72 -6.00
C SER A 461 -34.15 11.73 -7.47
N ILE A 462 -33.63 12.69 -8.25
CA ILE A 462 -33.95 12.87 -9.68
C ILE A 462 -33.05 11.98 -10.56
N GLN A 463 -31.90 11.53 -10.03
CA GLN A 463 -30.94 10.75 -10.80
C GLN A 463 -31.39 9.30 -10.99
N GLN A 464 -31.16 8.78 -12.20
CA GLN A 464 -31.38 7.36 -12.51
C GLN A 464 -30.06 6.60 -12.41
N TYR A 465 -30.09 5.41 -11.79
CA TYR A 465 -28.92 4.53 -11.64
C TYR A 465 -27.74 5.16 -10.88
N ALA A 466 -28.03 5.96 -9.84
CA ALA A 466 -27.04 6.58 -8.97
C ALA A 466 -26.67 5.70 -7.77
N TYR A 467 -25.41 5.82 -7.33
CA TYR A 467 -24.90 5.27 -6.08
C TYR A 467 -24.38 6.40 -5.18
N LEU A 468 -24.65 6.32 -3.89
CA LEU A 468 -24.03 7.17 -2.86
C LEU A 468 -23.06 6.32 -2.05
N LEU A 469 -21.77 6.66 -2.10
CA LEU A 469 -20.70 6.05 -1.32
C LEU A 469 -20.42 6.92 -0.10
N LEU A 470 -20.79 6.43 1.08
CA LEU A 470 -20.41 6.99 2.38
C LEU A 470 -19.10 6.33 2.79
N ASP A 471 -17.99 7.04 2.62
CA ASP A 471 -16.64 6.50 2.65
C ASP A 471 -15.93 6.70 4.00
N ASP A 472 -15.12 5.73 4.40
CA ASP A 472 -14.23 5.76 5.58
C ASP A 472 -14.94 5.98 6.93
N ILE A 473 -16.01 5.20 7.19
CA ILE A 473 -16.77 5.31 8.43
C ILE A 473 -15.89 4.95 9.64
N PRO A 474 -15.80 5.83 10.66
CA PRO A 474 -15.00 5.62 11.84
C PRO A 474 -15.63 4.59 12.79
N PHE A 475 -14.77 3.86 13.50
CA PHE A 475 -15.15 3.02 14.63
C PHE A 475 -14.56 3.63 15.90
N SER A 476 -15.37 3.72 16.96
CA SER A 476 -14.91 4.18 18.26
C SER A 476 -14.27 3.04 19.05
N ASP A 477 -13.23 3.35 19.82
CA ASP A 477 -12.62 2.43 20.78
C ASP A 477 -13.62 1.98 21.89
N ASP A 478 -14.68 2.77 22.10
CA ASP A 478 -15.79 2.49 23.01
C ASP A 478 -16.94 1.80 22.26
N ILE A 479 -17.30 0.58 22.71
CA ILE A 479 -18.34 -0.26 22.12
C ILE A 479 -19.71 0.46 22.12
N GLU A 480 -20.08 1.14 23.20
CA GLU A 480 -21.38 1.82 23.28
C GLU A 480 -21.44 3.00 22.31
N ARG A 481 -20.35 3.76 22.21
CA ARG A 481 -20.25 4.86 21.23
C ARG A 481 -20.28 4.34 19.80
N SER A 482 -19.56 3.25 19.51
CA SER A 482 -19.55 2.64 18.18
C SER A 482 -20.93 2.11 17.79
N LEU A 483 -21.66 1.47 18.72
CA LEU A 483 -23.03 1.02 18.49
C LEU A 483 -23.98 2.20 18.23
N LYS A 484 -23.87 3.27 19.04
CA LYS A 484 -24.69 4.47 18.86
C LYS A 484 -24.45 5.10 17.48
N LEU A 485 -23.21 5.17 17.04
CA LEU A 485 -22.82 5.68 15.72
C LEU A 485 -23.34 4.79 14.59
N GLN A 486 -23.27 3.46 14.74
CA GLN A 486 -23.83 2.51 13.77
C GLN A 486 -25.35 2.71 13.63
N TYR A 487 -26.11 2.73 14.74
CA TYR A 487 -27.55 2.98 14.69
C TYR A 487 -27.91 4.34 14.08
N ASP A 488 -27.13 5.37 14.38
CA ASP A 488 -27.34 6.71 13.85
C ASP A 488 -27.17 6.77 12.32
N LEU A 489 -26.15 6.08 11.79
CA LEU A 489 -25.93 5.93 10.35
C LEU A 489 -27.02 5.10 9.66
N GLU A 490 -27.53 4.06 10.32
CA GLU A 490 -28.61 3.25 9.77
C GLU A 490 -29.89 4.02 9.57
N GLU A 491 -30.25 4.83 10.56
CA GLU A 491 -31.41 5.70 10.48
C GLU A 491 -31.22 6.76 9.39
N LEU A 492 -30.03 7.37 9.31
CA LEU A 492 -29.68 8.31 8.24
C LEU A 492 -29.85 7.68 6.85
N VAL A 493 -29.31 6.48 6.64
CA VAL A 493 -29.43 5.74 5.37
C VAL A 493 -30.88 5.35 5.08
N GLY A 494 -31.64 4.97 6.11
CA GLY A 494 -33.08 4.72 5.99
C GLY A 494 -33.84 5.94 5.49
N ILE A 495 -33.55 7.12 6.06
CA ILE A 495 -34.14 8.41 5.65
C ILE A 495 -33.79 8.70 4.18
N VAL A 496 -32.51 8.61 3.81
CA VAL A 496 -32.04 8.85 2.44
C VAL A 496 -32.73 7.92 1.43
N LEU A 497 -32.82 6.62 1.72
CA LEU A 497 -33.45 5.64 0.82
C LEU A 497 -34.97 5.77 0.73
N SER A 498 -35.61 6.33 1.76
CA SER A 498 -37.05 6.64 1.75
C SER A 498 -37.37 7.82 0.85
N TYR A 499 -36.48 8.81 0.82
CA TYR A 499 -36.60 10.02 0.00
C TYR A 499 -36.12 9.80 -1.45
N CYS A 500 -35.07 9.00 -1.66
CA CYS A 500 -34.48 8.69 -2.95
C CYS A 500 -34.81 7.25 -3.39
N PRO A 501 -35.87 7.00 -4.18
CA PRO A 501 -36.38 5.65 -4.46
C PRO A 501 -35.48 4.81 -5.36
N THR A 502 -34.69 5.42 -6.24
CA THR A 502 -33.81 4.74 -7.21
C THR A 502 -32.36 4.61 -6.74
N LEU A 503 -31.98 5.36 -5.69
CA LEU A 503 -30.63 5.44 -5.17
C LEU A 503 -30.22 4.13 -4.48
N LYS A 504 -28.95 3.76 -4.64
CA LYS A 504 -28.29 2.71 -3.86
C LYS A 504 -27.20 3.32 -2.99
N VAL A 505 -27.09 2.92 -1.73
CA VAL A 505 -26.12 3.45 -0.78
C VAL A 505 -25.08 2.37 -0.42
N ILE A 506 -23.81 2.73 -0.46
CA ILE A 506 -22.69 1.88 -0.02
C ILE A 506 -22.00 2.61 1.14
N LEU A 507 -22.00 1.98 2.31
CA LEU A 507 -21.23 2.41 3.48
C LEU A 507 -19.88 1.69 3.43
N ARG A 508 -18.75 2.40 3.45
CA ARG A 508 -17.42 1.76 3.44
C ARG A 508 -16.70 2.01 4.76
N SER A 509 -16.12 0.96 5.32
CA SER A 509 -15.32 1.03 6.55
C SER A 509 -14.18 0.03 6.56
N ARG A 510 -13.26 0.21 7.51
CA ARG A 510 -12.12 -0.71 7.73
C ARG A 510 -12.53 -1.98 8.46
N LEU A 511 -13.43 -1.85 9.42
CA LEU A 511 -13.93 -2.96 10.22
C LEU A 511 -15.38 -3.27 9.86
N LYS A 512 -15.77 -4.53 10.01
CA LYS A 512 -17.18 -4.93 9.91
C LYS A 512 -18.01 -4.33 11.05
N PRO A 513 -19.28 -3.95 10.80
CA PRO A 513 -20.17 -3.48 11.86
C PRO A 513 -20.43 -4.58 12.89
N THR A 514 -20.55 -4.19 14.16
CA THR A 514 -20.73 -5.13 15.29
C THR A 514 -22.18 -5.48 15.55
N ALA A 515 -23.09 -4.52 15.38
CA ALA A 515 -24.53 -4.76 15.39
C ALA A 515 -25.17 -3.80 14.39
N SER A 516 -25.54 -4.32 13.23
CA SER A 516 -26.16 -3.53 12.17
C SER A 516 -27.30 -4.26 11.47
N ASP A 517 -28.37 -3.53 11.18
CA ASP A 517 -29.52 -3.91 10.34
C ASP A 517 -29.23 -3.77 8.83
N ILE A 518 -28.04 -3.29 8.48
CA ILE A 518 -27.54 -3.24 7.10
C ILE A 518 -26.68 -4.47 6.84
N ASP A 519 -27.05 -5.26 5.83
CA ASP A 519 -26.24 -6.39 5.40
C ASP A 519 -24.85 -5.93 4.96
N PHE A 520 -23.82 -6.65 5.38
CA PHE A 520 -22.43 -6.32 5.09
C PHE A 520 -21.74 -7.34 4.18
N VAL A 521 -20.72 -6.87 3.46
CA VAL A 521 -19.79 -7.70 2.68
C VAL A 521 -18.38 -7.29 3.06
N GLU A 522 -17.56 -8.28 3.42
CA GLU A 522 -16.14 -8.10 3.74
C GLU A 522 -15.28 -8.53 2.55
N ILE A 523 -14.38 -7.66 2.08
CA ILE A 523 -13.41 -7.99 1.04
C ILE A 523 -12.01 -8.15 1.64
N THR A 524 -11.36 -9.26 1.29
CA THR A 524 -10.03 -9.65 1.75
C THR A 524 -9.04 -9.66 0.59
N ALA A 525 -7.75 -9.86 0.87
CA ALA A 525 -6.74 -10.01 -0.18
C ALA A 525 -7.15 -11.12 -1.17
N LEU A 526 -6.70 -11.00 -2.43
CA LEU A 526 -6.99 -11.99 -3.45
C LEU A 526 -6.34 -13.32 -3.07
N ASP A 527 -7.02 -14.44 -3.32
CA ASP A 527 -6.38 -15.75 -3.24
C ASP A 527 -5.51 -15.99 -4.48
N LYS A 528 -4.72 -17.07 -4.48
CA LYS A 528 -3.80 -17.38 -5.59
C LYS A 528 -4.51 -17.49 -6.96
N ALA A 529 -5.74 -17.99 -7.00
CA ALA A 529 -6.47 -18.15 -8.25
C ALA A 529 -7.10 -16.83 -8.71
N ASP A 530 -7.58 -16.03 -7.77
CA ASP A 530 -8.05 -14.68 -8.02
C ASP A 530 -6.90 -13.77 -8.47
N THR A 531 -5.72 -13.86 -7.86
CA THR A 531 -4.50 -13.14 -8.29
C THR A 531 -4.09 -13.52 -9.71
N ARG A 532 -4.13 -14.82 -10.04
CA ARG A 532 -3.90 -15.28 -11.41
C ARG A 532 -4.87 -14.63 -12.39
N PHE A 533 -6.17 -14.71 -12.11
CA PHE A 533 -7.19 -14.09 -12.97
C PHE A 533 -6.97 -12.58 -13.10
N PHE A 534 -6.69 -11.90 -11.99
CA PHE A 534 -6.41 -10.48 -11.93
C PHE A 534 -5.25 -10.12 -12.87
N ILE A 535 -4.11 -10.80 -12.75
CA ILE A 535 -2.92 -10.57 -13.57
C ILE A 535 -3.20 -10.84 -15.06
N GLU A 536 -3.83 -11.95 -15.38
CA GLU A 536 -4.13 -12.35 -16.77
C GLU A 536 -5.09 -11.37 -17.48
N ASN A 537 -5.93 -10.65 -16.73
CA ASN A 537 -6.92 -9.70 -17.27
C ASN A 537 -6.55 -8.23 -17.03
N HIS A 538 -5.47 -7.96 -16.30
CA HIS A 538 -4.93 -6.61 -16.11
C HIS A 538 -4.11 -6.19 -17.32
N HIS A 539 -4.22 -4.94 -17.76
CA HIS A 539 -3.64 -4.50 -19.03
C HIS A 539 -2.10 -4.66 -19.11
N PHE A 540 -1.38 -4.49 -18.00
CA PHE A 540 0.06 -4.75 -17.91
C PHE A 540 0.39 -6.24 -17.81
N GLY A 541 -0.46 -7.04 -17.16
CA GLY A 541 -0.21 -8.47 -16.94
C GLY A 541 -0.53 -9.31 -18.18
N SER A 542 -1.60 -8.98 -18.91
CA SER A 542 -1.99 -9.66 -20.16
C SER A 542 -0.97 -9.50 -21.29
N ALA A 543 -0.15 -8.45 -21.24
CA ALA A 543 0.92 -8.19 -22.21
C ALA A 543 2.17 -9.05 -21.95
N GLN A 544 2.27 -9.68 -20.77
CA GLN A 544 3.45 -10.41 -20.32
C GLN A 544 3.21 -11.92 -20.45
N ALA A 545 4.23 -12.67 -20.90
CA ALA A 545 4.18 -14.14 -20.99
C ALA A 545 4.52 -14.80 -19.64
N LEU A 546 3.75 -14.49 -18.59
CA LEU A 546 3.98 -15.01 -17.24
C LEU A 546 3.53 -16.47 -17.12
N ASN A 547 4.40 -17.32 -16.59
CA ASN A 547 4.04 -18.71 -16.30
C ASN A 547 3.39 -18.84 -14.89
N PRO A 548 2.82 -20.00 -14.54
CA PRO A 548 2.18 -20.18 -13.23
C PRO A 548 3.11 -19.97 -12.02
N ASP A 549 4.40 -20.25 -12.16
CA ASP A 549 5.38 -20.04 -11.08
C ASP A 549 5.71 -18.55 -10.92
N ASP A 550 5.77 -17.79 -12.00
CA ASP A 550 5.96 -16.32 -11.97
C ASP A 550 4.79 -15.64 -11.24
N ILE A 551 3.55 -16.05 -11.56
CA ILE A 551 2.34 -15.55 -10.91
C ILE A 551 2.37 -15.88 -9.41
N LEU A 552 2.82 -17.08 -9.05
CA LEU A 552 2.95 -17.47 -7.66
C LEU A 552 4.01 -16.64 -6.92
N ARG A 553 5.12 -16.30 -7.58
CA ARG A 553 6.16 -15.41 -7.03
C ARG A 553 5.61 -14.00 -6.77
N ILE A 554 4.86 -13.43 -7.73
CA ILE A 554 4.19 -12.13 -7.56
C ILE A 554 3.17 -12.19 -6.42
N TYR A 555 2.36 -13.25 -6.35
CA TYR A 555 1.42 -13.45 -5.24
C TYR A 555 2.14 -13.47 -3.88
N ASN A 556 3.23 -14.24 -3.77
CA ASN A 556 4.01 -14.35 -2.52
C ASN A 556 4.70 -13.04 -2.15
N HIS A 557 5.03 -12.20 -3.13
CA HIS A 557 5.67 -10.90 -2.91
C HIS A 557 4.64 -9.84 -2.44
N THR A 558 3.43 -9.90 -2.98
CA THR A 558 2.36 -8.89 -2.79
C THR A 558 1.31 -9.26 -1.75
N ASP A 559 1.35 -10.48 -1.20
CA ASP A 559 0.34 -11.04 -0.30
C ASP A 559 -1.08 -11.03 -0.91
N GLY A 560 -1.20 -11.02 -2.25
CA GLY A 560 -2.48 -10.97 -2.94
C GLY A 560 -3.19 -9.61 -2.91
N LEU A 561 -2.50 -8.53 -2.51
CA LEU A 561 -3.07 -7.18 -2.45
C LEU A 561 -3.11 -6.54 -3.84
N PRO A 562 -4.30 -6.17 -4.37
CA PRO A 562 -4.43 -5.64 -5.73
C PRO A 562 -3.52 -4.44 -6.05
N ASN A 563 -3.36 -3.49 -5.13
CA ASN A 563 -2.52 -2.30 -5.34
C ASN A 563 -1.02 -2.64 -5.46
N LEU A 564 -0.54 -3.61 -4.69
CA LEU A 564 0.84 -4.08 -4.79
C LEU A 564 1.05 -4.94 -6.03
N ILE A 565 0.06 -5.77 -6.40
CA ILE A 565 0.07 -6.49 -7.68
C ILE A 565 0.18 -5.51 -8.85
N GLU A 566 -0.62 -4.43 -8.87
CA GLU A 566 -0.51 -3.39 -9.89
C GLU A 566 0.88 -2.75 -9.94
N THR A 567 1.48 -2.48 -8.77
CA THR A 567 2.85 -1.92 -8.67
C THR A 567 3.88 -2.86 -9.27
N ASP A 568 3.82 -4.16 -8.95
CA ASP A 568 4.70 -5.18 -9.52
C ASP A 568 4.50 -5.29 -11.03
N LEU A 569 3.24 -5.30 -11.50
CA LEU A 569 2.91 -5.37 -12.93
C LEU A 569 3.43 -4.15 -13.71
N MET A 570 3.37 -2.95 -13.12
CA MET A 570 4.00 -1.76 -13.69
C MET A 570 5.52 -1.90 -13.75
N SER A 571 6.13 -2.44 -12.70
CA SER A 571 7.59 -2.64 -12.60
C SER A 571 8.11 -3.68 -13.60
N LEU A 572 7.28 -4.64 -14.02
CA LEU A 572 7.63 -5.62 -15.07
C LEU A 572 7.93 -4.98 -16.43
N SER A 573 7.58 -3.71 -16.64
CA SER A 573 7.99 -2.97 -17.84
C SER A 573 9.49 -2.67 -17.90
N VAL A 574 10.19 -2.71 -16.76
CA VAL A 574 11.61 -2.33 -16.63
C VAL A 574 12.48 -3.35 -15.88
N ALA A 575 11.88 -4.38 -15.27
CA ALA A 575 12.59 -5.41 -14.49
C ALA A 575 11.99 -6.81 -14.70
N SER A 576 12.79 -7.85 -14.47
CA SER A 576 12.32 -9.24 -14.48
C SER A 576 11.54 -9.60 -13.22
N VAL A 577 10.71 -10.64 -13.28
CA VAL A 577 9.99 -11.17 -12.10
C VAL A 577 10.96 -11.49 -10.96
N SER A 578 12.12 -12.05 -11.27
CA SER A 578 13.14 -12.39 -10.28
C SER A 578 13.71 -11.13 -9.60
N GLU A 579 14.00 -10.05 -10.33
CA GLU A 579 14.52 -8.79 -9.76
C GLU A 579 13.50 -8.07 -8.89
N ILE A 580 12.23 -8.05 -9.33
CA ILE A 580 11.13 -7.44 -8.55
C ILE A 580 10.93 -8.21 -7.25
N THR A 581 10.90 -9.55 -7.32
CA THR A 581 10.58 -10.40 -6.15
C THR A 581 11.76 -10.64 -5.21
N THR A 582 12.99 -10.27 -5.62
CA THR A 582 14.19 -10.28 -4.76
C THR A 582 14.46 -8.93 -4.10
N SER A 583 13.90 -7.85 -4.64
CA SER A 583 13.87 -6.56 -3.97
C SER A 583 12.78 -6.59 -2.88
N PRO A 584 12.98 -5.95 -1.72
CA PRO A 584 11.85 -5.66 -0.85
C PRO A 584 10.84 -4.88 -1.69
N SER A 585 9.56 -5.28 -1.66
CA SER A 585 8.50 -4.62 -2.39
C SER A 585 8.70 -3.12 -2.23
N GLY A 586 8.94 -2.45 -3.35
CA GLY A 586 9.27 -1.03 -3.34
C GLY A 586 8.27 -0.29 -2.47
N VAL A 587 8.72 0.77 -1.79
CA VAL A 587 7.87 1.68 -1.01
C VAL A 587 6.87 2.32 -1.98
N SER A 588 5.86 1.55 -2.39
CA SER A 588 4.76 2.02 -3.22
C SER A 588 4.02 3.06 -2.40
N VAL A 589 3.62 4.13 -3.07
CA VAL A 589 2.94 5.31 -2.56
C VAL A 589 2.04 4.94 -1.38
N LEU A 590 2.59 5.01 -0.16
CA LEU A 590 1.85 4.74 1.06
C LEU A 590 0.67 5.72 1.04
N PRO A 591 -0.57 5.27 1.29
CA PRO A 591 -1.73 6.15 1.24
C PRO A 591 -1.46 7.38 2.11
N ALA A 592 -1.32 8.53 1.45
CA ALA A 592 -0.87 9.77 2.09
C ALA A 592 -1.85 10.18 3.19
N GLY A 593 -1.32 10.62 4.33
CA GLY A 593 -2.06 11.28 5.41
C GLY A 593 -2.59 10.37 6.52
N LEU A 594 -3.53 9.45 6.23
CA LEU A 594 -4.36 8.81 7.27
C LEU A 594 -3.70 7.63 8.00
N LEU A 595 -3.10 6.68 7.27
CA LEU A 595 -2.32 5.60 7.90
C LEU A 595 -1.17 6.18 8.73
N GLN A 596 -0.50 7.20 8.17
CA GLN A 596 0.54 7.95 8.84
C GLN A 596 0.00 8.59 10.13
N ARG A 597 -1.14 9.29 10.08
CA ARG A 597 -1.77 9.89 11.27
C ARG A 597 -2.10 8.84 12.33
N ALA A 598 -2.72 7.72 11.96
CA ALA A 598 -3.08 6.65 12.89
C ALA A 598 -1.86 6.06 13.61
N ILE A 599 -0.72 5.94 12.93
CA ILE A 599 0.53 5.45 13.52
C ILE A 599 1.23 6.55 14.34
N LEU A 600 1.27 7.80 13.84
CA LEU A 600 1.87 8.94 14.54
C LEU A 600 1.17 9.24 15.87
N GLU A 601 -0.16 9.15 15.90
CA GLU A 601 -0.95 9.26 17.13
C GLU A 601 -0.53 8.23 18.18
N LEU A 602 -0.14 7.02 17.78
CA LEU A 602 0.37 6.00 18.71
C LEU A 602 1.80 6.32 19.16
N SER A 603 2.66 6.80 18.26
CA SER A 603 4.07 7.07 18.57
C SER A 603 4.30 8.34 19.38
N GLU A 604 3.51 9.39 19.14
CA GLU A 604 3.66 10.72 19.73
C GLU A 604 2.77 10.93 20.96
N SER A 605 1.85 10.00 21.25
CA SER A 605 0.97 10.09 22.41
C SER A 605 1.74 10.15 23.73
N LYS A 606 1.20 10.91 24.69
CA LYS A 606 1.67 10.94 26.08
C LYS A 606 1.16 9.76 26.91
N ASP A 607 0.14 9.03 26.43
CA ASP A 607 -0.39 7.84 27.09
C ASP A 607 0.55 6.64 26.91
N GLU A 608 1.01 6.09 28.03
CA GLU A 608 1.88 4.90 28.04
C GLU A 608 1.21 3.67 27.41
N THR A 609 -0.11 3.56 27.47
CA THR A 609 -0.86 2.46 26.84
C THR A 609 -0.76 2.52 25.31
N LEU A 610 -0.92 3.72 24.73
CA LEU A 610 -0.81 3.96 23.29
C LEU A 610 0.64 3.79 22.80
N LYS A 611 1.62 4.30 23.56
CA LYS A 611 3.05 4.02 23.27
C LYS A 611 3.34 2.52 23.28
N ARG A 612 2.67 1.76 24.16
CA ARG A 612 2.87 0.32 24.25
C ARG A 612 2.19 -0.45 23.12
N ALA A 613 1.06 0.05 22.61
CA ALA A 613 0.48 -0.40 21.35
C ALA A 613 1.45 -0.14 20.18
N TYR A 614 2.11 1.02 20.13
CA TYR A 614 3.16 1.28 19.13
C TYR A 614 4.34 0.31 19.25
N VAL A 615 4.76 -0.06 20.47
CA VAL A 615 5.79 -1.09 20.68
C VAL A 615 5.35 -2.45 20.13
N LEU A 616 4.10 -2.87 20.38
CA LEU A 616 3.57 -4.12 19.81
C LEU A 616 3.54 -4.07 18.28
N LEU A 617 3.14 -2.93 17.70
CA LEU A 617 3.11 -2.71 16.26
C LEU A 617 4.52 -2.88 15.64
N LYS A 618 5.56 -2.30 16.28
CA LYS A 618 6.97 -2.48 15.88
C LYS A 618 7.46 -3.92 16.03
N ILE A 619 7.03 -4.65 17.06
CA ILE A 619 7.41 -6.05 17.23
C ILE A 619 6.80 -6.90 16.11
N LEU A 620 5.54 -6.65 15.77
CA LEU A 620 4.86 -7.41 14.73
C LEU A 620 5.34 -7.07 13.31
N SER A 621 6.02 -5.93 13.10
CA SER A 621 6.54 -5.56 11.77
C SER A 621 7.67 -6.46 11.25
N VAL A 622 8.35 -7.18 12.14
CA VAL A 622 9.38 -8.16 11.77
C VAL A 622 8.84 -9.59 11.59
N PHE A 623 7.55 -9.81 11.84
CA PHE A 623 6.85 -11.07 11.62
C PHE A 623 5.84 -10.93 10.49
N SER A 624 6.27 -11.16 9.23
CA SER A 624 5.41 -10.94 8.06
C SER A 624 4.10 -11.73 8.08
N HIS A 625 4.08 -12.88 8.73
CA HIS A 625 2.89 -13.73 8.87
C HIS A 625 2.29 -13.63 10.28
N GLY A 626 2.70 -12.65 11.09
CA GLY A 626 2.26 -12.41 12.46
C GLY A 626 2.74 -13.45 13.48
N GLU A 627 2.40 -13.25 14.75
CA GLU A 627 2.83 -14.14 15.83
C GLU A 627 1.83 -14.16 16.99
N GLU A 628 1.89 -15.21 17.82
CA GLU A 628 1.08 -15.32 19.02
C GLU A 628 1.55 -14.35 20.12
N LEU A 629 0.61 -13.59 20.70
CA LEU A 629 0.93 -12.61 21.73
C LEU A 629 1.68 -13.22 22.92
N SER A 630 1.35 -14.45 23.31
CA SER A 630 1.99 -15.13 24.45
C SER A 630 3.51 -15.32 24.25
N ARG A 631 3.95 -15.46 23.00
CA ARG A 631 5.35 -15.70 22.61
C ARG A 631 6.14 -14.39 22.49
N ILE A 632 5.48 -13.31 22.10
CA ILE A 632 6.10 -11.98 21.93
C ILE A 632 5.83 -11.02 23.10
N LYS A 633 5.04 -11.45 24.10
CA LYS A 633 4.72 -10.66 25.29
C LYS A 633 5.95 -10.05 25.96
N HIS A 634 7.07 -10.79 25.98
CA HIS A 634 8.34 -10.37 26.57
C HIS A 634 9.46 -10.21 25.53
N PHE A 635 9.10 -9.88 24.29
CA PHE A 635 10.05 -9.67 23.20
C PHE A 635 11.11 -8.62 23.57
N ASP A 636 10.66 -7.49 24.14
CA ASP A 636 11.51 -6.59 24.91
C ASP A 636 11.18 -6.74 26.40
N LYS A 637 12.13 -7.27 27.18
CA LYS A 637 11.95 -7.51 28.62
C LYS A 637 11.62 -6.25 29.41
N THR A 638 12.08 -5.09 28.93
CA THR A 638 11.82 -3.79 29.56
C THR A 638 10.44 -3.25 29.21
N LYS A 639 9.85 -3.74 28.11
CA LYS A 639 8.58 -3.26 27.57
C LYS A 639 7.60 -4.40 27.21
N PRO A 640 7.10 -5.18 28.19
CA PRO A 640 6.11 -6.22 27.93
C PRO A 640 4.77 -5.73 27.34
N VAL A 641 4.22 -6.46 26.38
CA VAL A 641 2.97 -6.14 25.66
C VAL A 641 1.80 -7.05 26.07
N PHE A 642 0.56 -6.56 26.09
CA PHE A 642 -0.63 -7.26 26.59
C PHE A 642 -1.81 -7.15 25.62
N TYR A 643 -2.88 -7.91 25.87
CA TYR A 643 -4.06 -7.98 25.00
C TYR A 643 -4.72 -6.63 24.76
N ALA A 644 -4.73 -5.74 25.76
CA ALA A 644 -5.26 -4.38 25.62
C ALA A 644 -4.58 -3.61 24.47
N HIS A 645 -3.26 -3.78 24.29
CA HIS A 645 -2.53 -3.13 23.20
C HIS A 645 -2.90 -3.70 21.84
N ALA A 646 -3.14 -5.01 21.75
CA ALA A 646 -3.60 -5.64 20.51
C ALA A 646 -5.01 -5.18 20.13
N GLN A 647 -5.90 -4.98 21.11
CA GLN A 647 -7.24 -4.45 20.89
C GLN A 647 -7.21 -3.02 20.35
N ILE A 648 -6.36 -2.14 20.88
CA ILE A 648 -6.16 -0.78 20.36
C ILE A 648 -5.73 -0.81 18.89
N LEU A 649 -4.75 -1.65 18.54
CA LEU A 649 -4.29 -1.77 17.16
C LEU A 649 -5.39 -2.33 16.24
N GLN A 650 -6.20 -3.26 16.73
CA GLN A 650 -7.30 -3.85 15.98
C GLN A 650 -8.42 -2.83 15.71
N GLN A 651 -8.80 -2.05 16.73
CA GLN A 651 -9.82 -0.99 16.60
C GLN A 651 -9.40 0.10 15.61
N ARG A 652 -8.10 0.39 15.53
CA ARG A 652 -7.51 1.34 14.56
C ARG A 652 -7.28 0.74 13.16
N GLY A 653 -7.66 -0.51 12.92
CA GLY A 653 -7.44 -1.16 11.63
C GLY A 653 -5.96 -1.35 11.25
N LEU A 654 -5.06 -1.42 12.24
CA LEU A 654 -3.63 -1.67 12.04
C LEU A 654 -3.25 -3.14 12.27
N LEU A 655 -4.16 -3.92 12.83
CA LEU A 655 -3.94 -5.31 13.23
C LEU A 655 -5.21 -6.14 13.03
N TYR A 656 -5.05 -7.38 12.59
CA TYR A 656 -6.09 -8.39 12.63
C TYR A 656 -5.59 -9.63 13.40
N ALA A 657 -6.55 -10.37 13.95
CA ALA A 657 -6.30 -11.59 14.70
C ALA A 657 -6.85 -12.77 13.90
N GLU A 658 -5.95 -13.67 13.49
CA GLU A 658 -6.29 -14.88 12.77
C GLU A 658 -6.29 -16.06 13.75
N GLU A 659 -7.34 -16.89 13.71
CA GLU A 659 -7.34 -18.13 14.48
C GLU A 659 -6.35 -19.11 13.86
N ILE A 660 -5.46 -19.67 14.67
CA ILE A 660 -4.55 -20.71 14.19
C ILE A 660 -5.41 -21.95 13.97
N GLU A 661 -5.63 -22.33 12.70
CA GLU A 661 -6.27 -23.60 12.35
C GLU A 661 -5.40 -24.75 12.89
N GLN A 662 -5.77 -25.25 14.07
CA GLN A 662 -5.18 -26.46 14.62
C GLN A 662 -5.99 -27.67 14.17
N PHE A 663 -5.27 -28.75 13.88
CA PHE A 663 -5.81 -29.99 13.32
C PHE A 663 -6.79 -30.77 14.22
N ASP A 664 -7.23 -30.24 15.37
CA ASP A 664 -8.18 -30.94 16.26
C ASP A 664 -9.59 -30.34 16.24
N ARG A 665 -10.57 -31.18 15.91
CA ARG A 665 -12.01 -30.98 16.20
C ARG A 665 -12.37 -31.39 17.64
N GLY A 666 -11.45 -31.24 18.59
CA GLY A 666 -11.83 -31.20 20.01
C GLY A 666 -12.46 -29.84 20.26
N GLY A 667 -13.64 -29.79 20.86
CA GLY A 667 -14.36 -28.55 21.21
C GLY A 667 -13.68 -27.69 22.27
N ASN A 668 -12.35 -27.54 22.20
CA ASN A 668 -11.62 -26.53 22.95
C ASN A 668 -11.93 -25.18 22.31
N THR A 669 -12.70 -24.38 23.04
CA THR A 669 -12.96 -22.97 22.77
C THR A 669 -11.71 -22.10 22.88
N ASP A 670 -10.58 -22.66 23.33
CA ASP A 670 -9.32 -21.97 23.55
C ASP A 670 -8.34 -22.25 22.40
N ARG A 671 -8.52 -21.54 21.28
CA ARG A 671 -7.60 -21.56 20.15
C ARG A 671 -6.69 -20.34 20.20
N PRO A 672 -5.36 -20.51 20.18
CA PRO A 672 -4.45 -19.37 20.14
C PRO A 672 -4.66 -18.58 18.85
N LYS A 673 -4.64 -17.25 18.98
CA LYS A 673 -4.78 -16.32 17.86
C LYS A 673 -3.42 -15.75 17.47
N ARG A 674 -3.15 -15.72 16.18
CA ARG A 674 -2.00 -15.06 15.59
C ARG A 674 -2.36 -13.61 15.32
N LEU A 675 -1.53 -12.70 15.82
CA LEU A 675 -1.71 -11.26 15.60
C LEU A 675 -0.88 -10.86 14.39
N ILE A 676 -1.52 -10.27 13.39
CA ILE A 676 -0.88 -9.89 12.13
C ILE A 676 -1.17 -8.41 11.91
N ILE A 677 -0.13 -7.63 11.63
CA ILE A 677 -0.31 -6.22 11.27
C ILE A 677 -0.61 -6.08 9.79
N THR A 678 -1.33 -5.03 9.42
CA THR A 678 -1.64 -4.78 8.02
C THR A 678 -0.36 -4.52 7.22
N ARG A 679 -0.34 -4.96 5.95
CA ARG A 679 0.83 -4.81 5.08
C ARG A 679 1.27 -3.35 4.97
N ALA A 680 0.31 -2.45 4.81
CA ALA A 680 0.56 -1.01 4.72
C ALA A 680 1.23 -0.47 6.00
N ALA A 681 0.76 -0.88 7.19
CA ALA A 681 1.39 -0.49 8.45
C ALA A 681 2.82 -1.04 8.57
N ARG A 682 3.05 -2.27 8.12
CA ARG A 682 4.39 -2.89 8.08
C ARG A 682 5.33 -2.07 7.20
N GLU A 683 4.95 -1.79 5.96
CA GLU A 683 5.78 -1.04 5.00
C GLU A 683 6.08 0.38 5.48
N TRP A 684 5.08 1.06 6.04
CA TRP A 684 5.27 2.37 6.66
C TRP A 684 6.32 2.33 7.78
N LEU A 685 6.28 1.30 8.65
CA LEU A 685 7.27 1.14 9.73
C LEU A 685 8.67 0.85 9.18
N HIS A 686 8.80 -0.03 8.18
CA HIS A 686 10.12 -0.31 7.58
C HIS A 686 10.72 0.93 6.91
N ALA A 687 9.90 1.81 6.34
CA ALA A 687 10.34 3.07 5.74
C ALA A 687 10.70 4.16 6.76
N ASN A 688 10.05 4.18 7.94
CA ASN A 688 10.19 5.27 8.92
C ASN A 688 11.00 4.90 10.18
N LEU A 689 11.27 3.61 10.42
CA LEU A 689 12.12 3.18 11.54
C LEU A 689 13.60 3.35 11.19
N GLY A 690 14.38 3.87 12.15
CA GLY A 690 15.83 3.97 12.00
C GLY A 690 16.47 2.59 11.82
N SER A 691 17.49 2.50 10.95
CA SER A 691 18.18 1.25 10.62
C SER A 691 18.72 0.49 11.83
N ALA A 692 19.18 1.20 12.87
CA ALA A 692 19.65 0.59 14.12
C ALA A 692 18.51 -0.06 14.93
N GLU A 693 17.32 0.55 14.95
CA GLU A 693 16.16 0.00 15.65
C GLU A 693 15.60 -1.22 14.91
N LEU A 694 15.49 -1.13 13.58
CA LEU A 694 15.04 -2.25 12.76
C LEU A 694 15.95 -3.48 12.92
N LYS A 695 17.27 -3.27 12.87
CA LYS A 695 18.24 -4.33 13.13
C LYS A 695 18.08 -4.95 14.52
N ARG A 696 17.83 -4.16 15.56
CA ARG A 696 17.58 -4.66 16.93
C ARG A 696 16.35 -5.57 16.97
N LEU A 697 15.29 -5.21 16.26
CA LEU A 697 14.05 -6.01 16.18
C LEU A 697 14.30 -7.32 15.42
N ASN A 698 15.02 -7.27 14.28
CA ASN A 698 15.39 -8.45 13.49
C ASN A 698 16.27 -9.42 14.30
N ASP A 699 17.28 -8.92 15.01
CA ASP A 699 18.16 -9.73 15.86
C ASP A 699 17.38 -10.42 17.01
N ALA A 700 16.37 -9.72 17.56
CA ALA A 700 15.49 -10.26 18.59
C ALA A 700 14.53 -11.33 18.04
N ALA A 701 14.00 -11.16 16.82
CA ALA A 701 13.19 -12.16 16.13
C ALA A 701 14.00 -13.41 15.79
N ALA A 702 15.22 -13.24 15.26
CA ALA A 702 16.16 -14.33 15.00
C ALA A 702 16.50 -15.10 16.29
N LYS A 703 16.70 -14.40 17.40
CA LYS A 703 16.92 -15.02 18.71
C LYS A 703 15.72 -15.82 19.21
N LEU A 704 14.49 -15.31 18.99
CA LEU A 704 13.26 -16.00 19.36
C LEU A 704 13.10 -17.32 18.60
N TYR A 705 13.36 -17.30 17.28
CA TYR A 705 13.15 -18.45 16.39
C TYR A 705 14.30 -19.46 16.44
N PHE A 706 15.56 -19.00 16.44
CA PHE A 706 16.74 -19.85 16.23
C PHE A 706 17.59 -20.04 17.49
N GLY A 707 17.24 -19.38 18.61
CA GLY A 707 17.96 -19.45 19.88
C GLY A 707 19.03 -18.38 20.05
N THR A 708 19.67 -18.28 21.22
CA THR A 708 20.63 -17.20 21.57
C THR A 708 21.88 -17.18 20.70
N ASP A 709 22.30 -18.34 20.21
CA ASP A 709 23.60 -18.53 19.57
C ASP A 709 23.50 -18.47 18.03
N TRP A 710 22.36 -18.04 17.49
CA TRP A 710 22.08 -18.00 16.05
C TRP A 710 23.16 -17.23 15.27
N ALA A 711 23.68 -16.14 15.85
CA ALA A 711 24.71 -15.29 15.25
C ALA A 711 26.11 -15.96 15.17
N SER A 712 26.27 -17.15 15.75
CA SER A 712 27.47 -17.98 15.62
C SER A 712 27.29 -19.15 14.63
N GLY A 713 26.14 -19.22 13.95
CA GLY A 713 25.77 -20.33 13.08
C GLY A 713 25.22 -21.55 13.82
N GLN A 714 25.25 -21.54 15.16
CA GLN A 714 24.64 -22.58 15.99
C GLN A 714 23.16 -22.25 16.24
N SER A 715 22.27 -23.04 15.63
CA SER A 715 20.83 -22.93 15.86
C SER A 715 20.37 -23.94 16.92
N LYS A 716 19.81 -23.43 18.03
CA LYS A 716 19.15 -24.21 19.08
C LYS A 716 17.79 -23.59 19.34
N PRO A 717 16.81 -23.83 18.45
CA PRO A 717 15.50 -23.21 18.56
C PRO A 717 14.78 -23.69 19.85
N PRO A 718 14.00 -22.82 20.51
CA PRO A 718 13.11 -23.23 21.60
C PRO A 718 12.11 -24.31 21.13
N THR A 719 11.53 -25.06 22.08
CA THR A 719 10.56 -26.15 21.78
C THR A 719 9.41 -25.72 20.85
N ALA A 720 8.93 -24.48 21.01
CA ALA A 720 7.88 -23.90 20.17
C ALA A 720 8.30 -23.83 18.68
N TYR A 721 9.58 -23.56 18.40
CA TYR A 721 10.15 -23.36 17.06
C TYR A 721 11.04 -24.53 16.61
N ARG A 722 10.84 -25.73 17.18
CA ARG A 722 11.50 -26.96 16.72
C ARG A 722 10.88 -27.46 15.43
N PHE A 723 11.36 -26.95 14.30
CA PHE A 723 10.93 -27.34 12.95
C PHE A 723 11.35 -28.75 12.54
N ASP A 724 12.14 -29.44 13.37
CA ASP A 724 12.43 -30.87 13.24
C ASP A 724 11.33 -31.77 13.83
N GLN A 725 10.20 -31.17 14.24
CA GLN A 725 9.03 -31.86 14.77
C GLN A 725 7.81 -31.60 13.87
N PRO A 726 6.87 -32.56 13.80
CA PRO A 726 5.64 -32.44 13.03
C PRO A 726 4.69 -31.37 13.59
N ASN A 727 3.62 -31.05 12.83
CA ASN A 727 2.51 -30.17 13.21
C ASN A 727 2.89 -28.71 13.51
N LYS A 728 3.87 -28.15 12.80
CA LYS A 728 4.18 -26.72 12.82
C LYS A 728 3.25 -25.97 11.87
N ALA A 729 2.90 -24.74 12.26
CA ALA A 729 2.06 -23.91 11.42
C ALA A 729 2.88 -23.40 10.23
N VAL A 730 2.27 -23.34 9.05
CA VAL A 730 2.92 -22.85 7.82
C VAL A 730 3.47 -21.44 8.02
N ALA A 731 2.69 -20.57 8.64
CA ALA A 731 3.10 -19.20 8.97
C ALA A 731 4.36 -19.11 9.87
N GLU A 732 4.58 -20.07 10.77
CA GLU A 732 5.82 -20.10 11.59
C GLU A 732 7.03 -20.40 10.68
N MET A 733 6.89 -21.33 9.73
CA MET A 733 7.95 -21.63 8.77
C MET A 733 8.21 -20.45 7.82
N ASP A 734 7.15 -19.78 7.38
CA ASP A 734 7.27 -18.60 6.53
C ASP A 734 7.93 -17.42 7.26
N ASN A 735 7.59 -17.18 8.53
CA ASN A 735 8.30 -16.21 9.37
C ASN A 735 9.78 -16.56 9.52
N ALA A 736 10.11 -17.84 9.76
CA ALA A 736 11.50 -18.28 9.84
C ALA A 736 12.28 -17.96 8.55
N ARG A 737 11.67 -18.22 7.39
CA ARG A 737 12.24 -17.89 6.08
C ARG A 737 12.45 -16.39 5.91
N THR A 738 11.45 -15.55 6.24
CA THR A 738 11.58 -14.08 6.15
C THR A 738 12.68 -13.54 7.06
N ILE A 739 12.80 -14.05 8.28
CA ILE A 739 13.86 -13.64 9.21
C ILE A 739 15.25 -14.02 8.65
N ILE A 740 15.40 -15.23 8.10
CA ILE A 740 16.64 -15.67 7.45
C ILE A 740 16.97 -14.78 6.25
N MET A 741 15.97 -14.41 5.45
CA MET A 741 16.15 -13.54 4.28
C MET A 741 16.73 -12.20 4.71
N GLN A 742 16.16 -11.59 5.76
CA GLN A 742 16.66 -10.34 6.30
C GLN A 742 18.10 -10.45 6.80
N ILE A 743 18.46 -11.58 7.45
CA ILE A 743 19.85 -11.84 7.88
C ILE A 743 20.80 -11.91 6.67
N VAL A 744 20.38 -12.54 5.57
CA VAL A 744 21.18 -12.62 4.33
C VAL A 744 21.36 -11.22 3.73
N THR A 745 20.27 -10.46 3.61
CA THR A 745 20.29 -9.08 3.08
C THR A 745 21.19 -8.16 3.93
N ASP A 746 21.09 -8.22 5.26
CA ASP A 746 21.94 -7.44 6.19
C ASP A 746 23.41 -7.87 6.18
N ALA A 747 23.69 -9.09 5.69
CA ALA A 747 25.02 -9.65 5.56
C ALA A 747 25.67 -9.37 4.19
N ALA A 748 24.92 -8.83 3.22
CA ALA A 748 25.41 -8.53 1.88
C ALA A 748 26.71 -7.69 1.92
N GLY A 749 27.68 -8.06 1.09
CA GLY A 749 29.01 -7.44 1.09
C GLY A 749 29.93 -7.81 2.27
N ASN A 750 29.51 -8.71 3.17
CA ASN A 750 30.34 -9.21 4.27
C ASN A 750 30.42 -10.75 4.29
N ASN A 751 31.47 -11.28 3.67
CA ASN A 751 31.66 -12.73 3.49
C ASN A 751 31.56 -13.53 4.80
N ARG A 752 32.08 -13.01 5.93
CA ARG A 752 32.01 -13.71 7.22
C ARG A 752 30.58 -13.83 7.73
N LYS A 753 29.78 -12.77 7.59
CA LYS A 753 28.36 -12.81 7.96
C LYS A 753 27.57 -13.70 7.00
N LEU A 754 27.88 -13.67 5.71
CA LEU A 754 27.25 -14.55 4.71
C LEU A 754 27.55 -16.04 5.00
N GLN A 755 28.76 -16.39 5.45
CA GLN A 755 29.02 -17.77 5.92
C GLN A 755 28.14 -18.16 7.11
N THR A 756 27.91 -17.22 8.04
CA THR A 756 27.07 -17.47 9.22
C THR A 756 25.61 -17.67 8.81
N ALA A 757 25.11 -16.84 7.89
CA ALA A 757 23.79 -16.99 7.31
C ALA A 757 23.64 -18.33 6.56
N MET A 758 24.66 -18.73 5.78
CA MET A 758 24.70 -20.01 5.06
C MET A 758 24.62 -21.22 6.00
N GLN A 759 25.29 -21.16 7.15
CA GLN A 759 25.19 -22.19 8.19
C GLN A 759 23.78 -22.26 8.78
N LEU A 760 23.17 -21.11 9.05
CA LEU A 760 21.80 -21.05 9.55
C LEU A 760 20.78 -21.60 8.53
N ILE A 761 20.91 -21.23 7.25
CA ILE A 761 20.09 -21.75 6.14
C ILE A 761 20.18 -23.27 6.08
N SER A 762 21.41 -23.80 6.09
CA SER A 762 21.64 -25.25 6.03
C SER A 762 21.07 -25.97 7.26
N ALA A 763 21.25 -25.41 8.46
CA ALA A 763 20.74 -25.98 9.69
C ALA A 763 19.20 -25.99 9.74
N HIS A 764 18.57 -24.88 9.33
CA HIS A 764 17.11 -24.76 9.28
C HIS A 764 16.52 -25.65 8.17
N GLY A 765 17.08 -25.65 6.96
CA GLY A 765 16.65 -26.54 5.88
C GLY A 765 16.78 -28.02 6.25
N ALA A 766 17.85 -28.40 6.96
CA ALA A 766 17.99 -29.76 7.49
C ALA A 766 16.96 -30.08 8.59
N ALA A 767 16.54 -29.09 9.39
CA ALA A 767 15.47 -29.26 10.36
C ALA A 767 14.11 -29.45 9.67
N LEU A 768 13.78 -28.64 8.66
CA LEU A 768 12.56 -28.77 7.86
C LEU A 768 12.46 -30.16 7.21
N LEU A 769 13.56 -30.65 6.64
CA LEU A 769 13.62 -32.02 6.08
C LEU A 769 13.38 -33.12 7.11
N ARG A 770 13.81 -32.92 8.37
CA ARG A 770 13.55 -33.89 9.45
C ARG A 770 12.10 -33.82 9.96
N GLY A 771 11.47 -32.66 9.86
CA GLY A 771 10.06 -32.45 10.19
C GLY A 771 9.09 -32.78 9.06
N ASP A 772 9.57 -33.35 7.95
CA ASP A 772 8.78 -33.64 6.74
C ASP A 772 8.16 -32.40 6.06
N TYR A 773 8.80 -31.23 6.15
CA TYR A 773 8.37 -29.97 5.50
C TYR A 773 9.14 -29.72 4.20
N TYR A 774 8.94 -30.58 3.21
CA TYR A 774 9.74 -30.59 1.98
C TYR A 774 9.50 -29.37 1.11
N LYS A 775 8.25 -28.90 1.02
CA LYS A 775 7.92 -27.71 0.22
C LYS A 775 8.52 -26.46 0.83
N SER A 776 8.36 -26.27 2.13
CA SER A 776 8.95 -25.14 2.87
C SER A 776 10.48 -25.11 2.73
N ALA A 777 11.13 -26.28 2.70
CA ALA A 777 12.57 -26.39 2.46
C ALA A 777 12.95 -25.98 1.03
N ILE A 778 12.20 -26.41 0.01
CA ILE A 778 12.43 -26.01 -1.39
C ILE A 778 12.29 -24.49 -1.53
N GLU A 779 11.19 -23.92 -1.00
CA GLU A 779 10.97 -22.48 -1.04
C GLU A 779 12.14 -21.73 -0.36
N LEU A 780 12.59 -22.17 0.82
CA LEU A 780 13.78 -21.59 1.47
C LEU A 780 14.99 -21.57 0.53
N PHE A 781 15.31 -22.69 -0.13
CA PHE A 781 16.50 -22.78 -0.96
C PHE A 781 16.37 -22.08 -2.32
N ASP A 782 15.20 -22.12 -2.96
CA ASP A 782 14.92 -21.42 -4.21
C ASP A 782 15.09 -19.90 -4.05
N TYR A 783 14.72 -19.33 -2.88
CA TYR A 783 14.92 -17.91 -2.60
C TYR A 783 16.36 -17.57 -2.20
N MET A 784 17.02 -18.40 -1.37
CA MET A 784 18.30 -18.00 -0.74
C MET A 784 19.54 -18.35 -1.57
N LEU A 785 19.56 -19.48 -2.27
CA LEU A 785 20.76 -19.94 -2.98
C LEU A 785 21.18 -18.98 -4.10
N PRO A 786 20.28 -18.43 -4.94
CA PRO A 786 20.69 -17.47 -5.97
C PRO A 786 21.39 -16.23 -5.41
N MET A 787 21.02 -15.79 -4.19
CA MET A 787 21.64 -14.62 -3.54
C MET A 787 23.04 -14.90 -2.96
N LEU A 788 23.43 -16.17 -2.85
CA LEU A 788 24.67 -16.60 -2.20
C LEU A 788 25.67 -17.26 -3.17
N GLU A 789 25.29 -17.41 -4.43
CA GLU A 789 26.14 -18.00 -5.47
C GLU A 789 27.40 -17.15 -5.68
N GLY A 790 28.58 -17.77 -5.54
CA GLY A 790 29.87 -17.09 -5.66
C GLY A 790 30.31 -16.27 -4.43
N GLU A 791 29.39 -15.97 -3.50
CA GLU A 791 29.67 -15.15 -2.31
C GLU A 791 30.10 -15.96 -1.07
N VAL A 792 29.76 -17.26 -1.04
CA VAL A 792 30.09 -18.16 0.07
C VAL A 792 31.07 -19.28 -0.30
N THR A 793 31.52 -20.06 0.69
CA THR A 793 32.46 -21.16 0.44
C THR A 793 31.79 -22.26 -0.36
N SER A 794 32.48 -22.75 -1.41
CA SER A 794 31.92 -23.75 -2.34
C SER A 794 31.34 -24.97 -1.62
N GLY A 795 32.05 -25.52 -0.63
CA GLY A 795 31.56 -26.68 0.12
C GLY A 795 30.27 -26.43 0.93
N SER A 796 30.10 -25.24 1.51
CA SER A 796 28.87 -24.89 2.26
C SER A 796 27.70 -24.67 1.31
N TYR A 797 27.96 -24.07 0.15
CA TYR A 797 26.97 -23.87 -0.90
C TYR A 797 26.50 -25.21 -1.49
N GLU A 798 27.45 -26.07 -1.89
CA GLU A 798 27.18 -27.41 -2.42
C GLU A 798 26.39 -28.27 -1.43
N PHE A 799 26.68 -28.17 -0.13
CA PHE A 799 25.93 -28.88 0.89
C PHE A 799 24.46 -28.43 0.95
N ALA A 800 24.17 -27.13 0.85
CA ALA A 800 22.80 -26.65 0.80
C ALA A 800 22.08 -26.98 -0.51
N VAL A 801 22.78 -26.94 -1.65
CA VAL A 801 22.25 -27.44 -2.93
C VAL A 801 21.91 -28.94 -2.84
N TYR A 802 22.71 -29.74 -2.13
CA TYR A 802 22.38 -31.13 -1.82
C TYR A 802 21.09 -31.24 -0.99
N LEU A 803 20.92 -30.44 0.07
CA LEU A 803 19.70 -30.43 0.88
C LEU A 803 18.47 -30.03 0.04
N HIS A 804 18.63 -29.04 -0.84
CA HIS A 804 17.60 -28.62 -1.78
C HIS A 804 17.19 -29.76 -2.73
N ALA A 805 18.16 -30.41 -3.36
CA ALA A 805 17.89 -31.53 -4.26
C ALA A 805 17.23 -32.72 -3.53
N LYS A 806 17.62 -32.97 -2.28
CA LYS A 806 16.98 -33.97 -1.40
C LYS A 806 15.51 -33.61 -1.12
N ALA A 807 15.19 -32.33 -0.92
CA ALA A 807 13.82 -31.87 -0.75
C ALA A 807 13.00 -32.03 -2.04
N LEU A 808 13.53 -31.62 -3.19
CA LEU A 808 12.88 -31.74 -4.51
C LEU A 808 12.50 -33.19 -4.84
N ARG A 809 13.40 -34.14 -4.55
CA ARG A 809 13.16 -35.58 -4.73
C ARG A 809 11.96 -36.11 -3.94
N MET A 810 11.59 -35.44 -2.84
CA MET A 810 10.46 -35.86 -2.01
C MET A 810 9.11 -35.43 -2.57
N ILE A 811 9.05 -34.44 -3.46
CA ILE A 811 7.79 -33.95 -4.04
C ILE A 811 7.41 -34.76 -5.28
N ASP A 812 6.10 -34.93 -5.49
CA ASP A 812 5.55 -35.62 -6.66
C ASP A 812 5.83 -34.85 -7.96
N GLY A 813 6.39 -35.53 -8.97
CA GLY A 813 6.52 -35.00 -10.34
C GLY A 813 7.79 -35.44 -11.04
N ARG A 814 7.70 -35.79 -12.33
CA ARG A 814 8.87 -36.15 -13.14
C ARG A 814 9.87 -34.99 -13.22
N SER A 815 9.40 -33.77 -13.49
CA SER A 815 10.26 -32.57 -13.57
C SER A 815 11.02 -32.30 -12.26
N ALA A 816 10.38 -32.44 -11.10
CA ALA A 816 11.05 -32.25 -9.81
C ALA A 816 12.15 -33.31 -9.58
N SER A 817 11.89 -34.56 -9.98
CA SER A 817 12.87 -35.66 -9.90
C SER A 817 14.04 -35.48 -10.87
N GLU A 818 13.79 -34.96 -12.08
CA GLU A 818 14.83 -34.61 -13.05
C GLU A 818 15.71 -33.48 -12.53
N LYS A 819 15.11 -32.36 -12.07
CA LYS A 819 15.84 -31.24 -11.46
C LYS A 819 16.67 -31.71 -10.25
N ALA A 820 16.11 -32.54 -9.38
CA ALA A 820 16.84 -33.12 -8.26
C ALA A 820 18.04 -33.96 -8.72
N LYS A 821 17.88 -34.81 -9.76
CA LYS A 821 18.96 -35.62 -10.33
C LYS A 821 20.09 -34.75 -10.86
N GLU A 822 19.78 -33.71 -11.63
CA GLU A 822 20.77 -32.78 -12.18
C GLU A 822 21.57 -32.07 -11.08
N MET A 823 20.87 -31.53 -10.08
CA MET A 823 21.50 -30.84 -8.95
C MET A 823 22.41 -31.76 -8.14
N LEU A 824 21.97 -33.01 -7.87
CA LEU A 824 22.78 -34.01 -7.16
C LEU A 824 24.06 -34.37 -7.93
N LEU A 825 24.00 -34.46 -9.26
CA LEU A 825 25.18 -34.72 -10.09
C LEU A 825 26.14 -33.53 -10.10
N ALA A 826 25.62 -32.31 -10.12
CA ALA A 826 26.43 -31.09 -10.14
C ALA A 826 27.27 -30.92 -8.86
N VAL A 827 26.71 -31.24 -7.68
CA VAL A 827 27.41 -31.05 -6.40
C VAL A 827 28.31 -32.21 -5.99
N LEU A 828 28.10 -33.40 -6.55
CA LEU A 828 28.82 -34.63 -6.17
C LEU A 828 30.36 -34.47 -6.17
N PRO A 829 31.00 -33.79 -7.13
CA PRO A 829 32.46 -33.62 -7.13
C PRO A 829 33.01 -32.81 -5.95
N GLY A 830 32.23 -31.86 -5.41
CA GLY A 830 32.66 -30.98 -4.32
C GLY A 830 32.38 -31.55 -2.91
N ILE A 831 31.47 -32.52 -2.80
CA ILE A 831 31.20 -33.21 -1.53
C ILE A 831 32.25 -34.28 -1.26
N THR A 832 33.07 -34.05 -0.22
CA THR A 832 34.14 -34.97 0.22
C THR A 832 33.73 -35.88 1.36
N ASP A 833 32.67 -35.54 2.09
CA ASP A 833 32.25 -36.34 3.23
C ASP A 833 31.50 -37.61 2.78
N LYS A 834 31.94 -38.76 3.31
CA LYS A 834 31.44 -40.08 2.91
C LYS A 834 29.94 -40.25 3.16
N THR A 835 29.42 -39.66 4.24
CA THR A 835 28.02 -39.80 4.66
C THR A 835 27.07 -39.13 3.66
N THR A 836 27.40 -37.92 3.24
CA THR A 836 26.66 -37.15 2.25
C THR A 836 26.82 -37.77 0.87
N GLN A 837 28.01 -38.27 0.49
CA GLN A 837 28.18 -39.02 -0.77
C GLN A 837 27.26 -40.25 -0.84
N ILE A 838 27.16 -41.05 0.25
CA ILE A 838 26.23 -42.18 0.34
C ILE A 838 24.79 -41.70 0.16
N SER A 839 24.41 -40.60 0.84
CA SER A 839 23.08 -40.00 0.70
C SER A 839 22.81 -39.54 -0.73
N ILE A 840 23.75 -38.86 -1.39
CA ILE A 840 23.62 -38.39 -2.78
C ILE A 840 23.37 -39.56 -3.72
N TYR A 841 24.21 -40.61 -3.67
CA TYR A 841 24.02 -41.79 -4.52
C TYR A 841 22.69 -42.50 -4.26
N LEU A 842 22.24 -42.55 -3.00
CA LEU A 842 20.95 -43.12 -2.68
C LEU A 842 19.79 -42.29 -3.24
N ASN A 843 19.86 -40.96 -3.14
CA ASN A 843 18.85 -40.07 -3.74
C ASN A 843 18.86 -40.14 -5.27
N LEU A 844 20.03 -40.22 -5.91
CA LEU A 844 20.16 -40.47 -7.36
C LEU A 844 19.51 -41.80 -7.76
N ALA A 845 19.74 -42.87 -7.00
CA ALA A 845 19.10 -44.17 -7.24
C ALA A 845 17.57 -44.07 -7.13
N HIS A 846 17.05 -43.33 -6.15
CA HIS A 846 15.61 -43.07 -6.03
C HIS A 846 15.03 -42.24 -7.18
N CYS A 847 15.72 -41.17 -7.60
CA CYS A 847 15.29 -40.38 -8.76
C CYS A 847 15.24 -41.24 -10.02
N CYS A 848 16.29 -42.02 -10.31
CA CYS A 848 16.32 -42.92 -11.45
C CYS A 848 15.23 -43.99 -11.39
N ASN A 849 14.97 -44.56 -10.21
CA ASN A 849 13.88 -45.52 -10.02
C ASN A 849 12.51 -44.88 -10.31
N TYR A 850 12.28 -43.65 -9.84
CA TYR A 850 11.03 -42.93 -10.08
C TYR A 850 10.85 -42.51 -11.56
N LEU A 851 11.94 -42.24 -12.26
CA LEU A 851 11.95 -41.87 -13.69
C LEU A 851 11.93 -43.08 -14.63
N ASP A 852 11.72 -44.29 -14.11
CA ASP A 852 11.74 -45.56 -14.86
C ASP A 852 13.11 -45.85 -15.53
N GLN A 853 14.21 -45.35 -14.96
CA GLN A 853 15.59 -45.53 -15.41
C GLN A 853 16.29 -46.64 -14.59
N GLY A 854 15.78 -47.87 -14.68
CA GLY A 854 16.19 -48.98 -13.82
C GLY A 854 17.69 -49.33 -13.86
N SER A 855 18.33 -49.24 -15.03
CA SER A 855 19.77 -49.51 -15.18
C SER A 855 20.63 -48.53 -14.37
N ASP A 856 20.30 -47.25 -14.43
CA ASP A 856 20.99 -46.18 -13.70
C ASP A 856 20.72 -46.31 -12.19
N ALA A 857 19.48 -46.62 -11.81
CA ALA A 857 19.10 -46.85 -10.42
C ALA A 857 19.94 -47.98 -9.79
N ILE A 858 20.12 -49.10 -10.50
CA ILE A 858 20.99 -50.20 -10.09
C ILE A 858 22.46 -49.75 -10.01
N ALA A 859 22.94 -48.97 -10.98
CA ALA A 859 24.32 -48.49 -10.98
C ALA A 859 24.64 -47.61 -9.76
N TYR A 860 23.76 -46.67 -9.41
CA TYR A 860 23.92 -45.84 -8.21
C TYR A 860 23.72 -46.63 -6.92
N ALA A 861 22.78 -47.57 -6.86
CA ALA A 861 22.59 -48.45 -5.70
C ALA A 861 23.85 -49.31 -5.43
N LYS A 862 24.52 -49.81 -6.48
CA LYS A 862 25.81 -50.52 -6.33
C LYS A 862 26.91 -49.62 -5.77
N LYS A 863 26.95 -48.34 -6.14
CA LYS A 863 27.88 -47.35 -5.54
C LYS A 863 27.62 -47.15 -4.05
N VAL A 864 26.36 -47.09 -3.62
CA VAL A 864 25.99 -47.05 -2.19
C VAL A 864 26.55 -48.26 -1.45
N ILE A 865 26.34 -49.48 -1.97
CA ILE A 865 26.84 -50.72 -1.35
C ILE A 865 28.37 -50.76 -1.30
N GLY A 866 29.05 -50.23 -2.33
CA GLY A 866 30.50 -50.12 -2.35
C GLY A 866 31.06 -49.22 -1.25
N LEU A 867 30.33 -48.16 -0.88
CA LEU A 867 30.73 -47.22 0.18
C LEU A 867 30.28 -47.69 1.57
N ASP A 868 29.10 -48.28 1.67
CA ASP A 868 28.53 -48.83 2.89
C ASP A 868 27.84 -50.16 2.60
N SER A 869 28.47 -51.26 2.98
CA SER A 869 27.99 -52.62 2.70
C SER A 869 27.09 -53.20 3.80
N ARG A 870 26.99 -52.53 4.96
CA ARG A 870 26.33 -53.09 6.16
C ARG A 870 25.31 -52.17 6.81
N GLY A 871 25.30 -50.88 6.51
CA GLY A 871 24.37 -49.91 7.09
C GLY A 871 22.99 -49.93 6.42
N ALA A 872 22.10 -49.08 6.95
CA ALA A 872 20.71 -48.98 6.50
C ALA A 872 20.60 -48.57 5.01
N SER A 873 21.48 -47.68 4.54
CA SER A 873 21.54 -47.25 3.14
C SER A 873 21.84 -48.41 2.19
N ALA A 874 22.66 -49.37 2.62
CA ALA A 874 22.95 -50.59 1.88
C ALA A 874 21.69 -51.46 1.71
N LEU A 875 20.84 -51.53 2.74
CA LEU A 875 19.58 -52.27 2.67
C LEU A 875 18.59 -51.62 1.70
N THR A 876 18.48 -50.28 1.71
CA THR A 876 17.68 -49.54 0.73
C THR A 876 18.20 -49.77 -0.69
N ALA A 877 19.52 -49.71 -0.88
CA ALA A 877 20.13 -49.98 -2.18
C ALA A 877 19.85 -51.40 -2.69
N ASN A 878 19.92 -52.41 -1.81
CA ASN A 878 19.55 -53.79 -2.15
C ASN A 878 18.06 -53.90 -2.52
N GLN A 879 17.17 -53.18 -1.84
CA GLN A 879 15.75 -53.13 -2.20
C GLN A 879 15.58 -52.59 -3.64
N ILE A 880 16.19 -51.45 -3.98
CA ILE A 880 16.11 -50.85 -5.32
C ILE A 880 16.62 -51.82 -6.38
N ILE A 881 17.73 -52.52 -6.11
CA ILE A 881 18.30 -53.52 -7.03
C ILE A 881 17.33 -54.67 -7.27
N LEU A 882 16.69 -55.20 -6.22
CA LEU A 882 15.73 -56.30 -6.34
C LEU A 882 14.47 -55.86 -7.10
N GLU A 883 13.96 -54.65 -6.86
CA GLU A 883 12.76 -54.12 -7.52
C GLU A 883 12.98 -53.84 -9.03
N ASN A 884 14.22 -53.60 -9.46
CA ASN A 884 14.57 -53.28 -10.84
C ASN A 884 15.30 -54.42 -11.58
N SER A 885 15.55 -55.56 -10.93
CA SER A 885 16.21 -56.70 -11.58
C SER A 885 15.23 -57.51 -12.40
N ASP A 886 15.67 -58.00 -13.57
CA ASP A 886 14.88 -58.89 -14.44
C ASP A 886 14.60 -60.28 -13.82
N ASP A 887 15.23 -60.59 -12.68
CA ASP A 887 15.07 -61.84 -11.94
C ASP A 887 13.84 -61.78 -11.01
N VAL A 888 12.66 -62.02 -11.59
CA VAL A 888 11.37 -62.08 -10.88
C VAL A 888 11.22 -63.39 -10.09
N VAL A 889 12.09 -64.38 -10.30
CA VAL A 889 12.06 -65.66 -9.59
C VAL A 889 12.48 -65.43 -8.14
N ASP A 890 11.60 -65.84 -7.20
CA ASP A 890 11.76 -65.68 -5.75
C ASP A 890 11.86 -64.23 -5.24
N LEU A 891 11.40 -63.23 -6.01
CA LEU A 891 11.45 -61.82 -5.60
C LEU A 891 10.78 -61.60 -4.22
N ASP A 892 9.59 -62.14 -3.99
CA ASP A 892 8.87 -62.02 -2.72
C ASP A 892 9.67 -62.63 -1.55
N SER A 893 10.29 -63.79 -1.75
CA SER A 893 11.13 -64.47 -0.73
C SER A 893 12.41 -63.68 -0.44
N LYS A 894 13.02 -63.09 -1.47
CA LYS A 894 14.20 -62.22 -1.33
C LYS A 894 13.85 -60.93 -0.58
N LEU A 895 12.70 -60.31 -0.89
CA LEU A 895 12.18 -59.13 -0.21
C LEU A 895 11.81 -59.43 1.25
N GLU A 896 11.24 -60.60 1.56
CA GLU A 896 10.94 -61.02 2.94
C GLU A 896 12.18 -61.16 3.81
N LYS A 897 13.23 -61.80 3.27
CA LYS A 897 14.52 -61.91 3.97
C LYS A 897 15.14 -60.53 4.20
N LEU A 898 15.00 -59.63 3.22
CA LEU A 898 15.49 -58.26 3.33
C LEU A 898 14.70 -57.45 4.37
N GLU A 899 13.37 -57.58 4.41
CA GLU A 899 12.50 -56.93 5.40
C GLU A 899 12.85 -57.39 6.82
N ALA A 900 12.98 -58.70 7.05
CA ALA A 900 13.35 -59.25 8.35
C ALA A 900 14.73 -58.74 8.80
N LYS A 901 15.69 -58.66 7.87
CA LYS A 901 17.01 -58.09 8.12
C LYS A 901 16.93 -56.59 8.46
N ALA A 902 16.12 -55.83 7.73
CA ALA A 902 15.92 -54.40 7.96
C ALA A 902 15.32 -54.12 9.35
N ARG A 903 14.29 -54.87 9.75
CA ARG A 903 13.69 -54.76 11.09
C ARG A 903 14.70 -55.11 12.19
N LYS A 904 15.50 -56.18 12.02
CA LYS A 904 16.55 -56.54 12.98
C LYS A 904 17.61 -55.45 13.14
N GLN A 905 17.92 -54.73 12.07
CA GLN A 905 18.87 -53.61 12.07
C GLN A 905 18.24 -52.25 12.42
N LYS A 906 16.95 -52.20 12.78
CA LYS A 906 16.18 -50.97 13.01
C LYS A 906 16.17 -50.02 11.79
N ALA A 907 16.39 -50.53 10.59
CA ALA A 907 16.27 -49.79 9.33
C ALA A 907 14.79 -49.74 8.89
N LEU A 908 13.97 -49.04 9.67
CA LEU A 908 12.50 -49.09 9.55
C LEU A 908 11.98 -48.57 8.21
N SER A 909 12.59 -47.55 7.62
CA SER A 909 12.18 -47.02 6.31
C SER A 909 12.18 -48.08 5.21
N VAL A 910 13.22 -48.93 5.17
CA VAL A 910 13.33 -50.05 4.20
C VAL A 910 12.28 -51.11 4.48
N ALA A 911 12.10 -51.45 5.76
CA ALA A 911 11.06 -52.42 6.17
C ALA A 911 9.65 -51.95 5.77
N PHE A 912 9.32 -50.67 5.99
CA PHE A 912 8.04 -50.10 5.57
C PHE A 912 7.86 -50.12 4.06
N ASN A 913 8.88 -49.72 3.29
CA ASN A 913 8.78 -49.73 1.82
C ASN A 913 8.51 -51.12 1.26
N ILE A 914 9.23 -52.14 1.77
CA ILE A 914 9.00 -53.54 1.39
C ILE A 914 7.59 -53.98 1.80
N ALA A 915 7.17 -53.70 3.04
CA ALA A 915 5.85 -54.06 3.53
C ALA A 915 4.72 -53.43 2.70
N PHE A 916 4.83 -52.16 2.31
CA PHE A 916 3.87 -51.50 1.42
C PHE A 916 3.87 -52.06 0.00
N SER A 917 5.03 -52.51 -0.50
CA SER A 917 5.12 -53.21 -1.79
C SER A 917 4.35 -54.53 -1.73
N LYS A 918 4.56 -55.33 -0.68
CA LYS A 918 3.86 -56.61 -0.44
C LYS A 918 2.36 -56.46 -0.24
N ILE A 919 1.89 -55.36 0.35
CA ILE A 919 0.44 -55.10 0.48
C ILE A 919 -0.27 -55.08 -0.89
N LYS A 920 0.43 -54.72 -1.97
CA LYS A 920 -0.15 -54.72 -3.32
C LYS A 920 -0.51 -56.14 -3.79
N SER A 921 0.21 -57.17 -3.37
CA SER A 921 -0.03 -58.57 -3.76
C SER A 921 -1.05 -59.30 -2.87
N ILE A 922 -1.45 -58.74 -1.72
CA ILE A 922 -2.54 -59.29 -0.89
C ILE A 922 -3.88 -59.11 -1.60
N SER A 923 -4.56 -60.22 -1.88
CA SER A 923 -5.86 -60.25 -2.57
C SER A 923 -7.06 -60.12 -1.61
N ASP A 924 -6.99 -60.67 -0.39
CA ASP A 924 -8.07 -60.57 0.60
C ASP A 924 -8.12 -59.17 1.25
N PRO A 925 -9.22 -58.41 1.10
CA PRO A 925 -9.32 -57.08 1.68
C PRO A 925 -9.25 -57.02 3.21
N SER A 926 -9.75 -58.05 3.91
CA SER A 926 -9.75 -58.07 5.39
C SER A 926 -8.33 -58.25 5.93
N GLN A 927 -7.61 -59.25 5.42
CA GLN A 927 -6.19 -59.47 5.73
C GLN A 927 -5.32 -58.26 5.35
N LYS A 928 -5.65 -57.60 4.23
CA LYS A 928 -4.96 -56.39 3.77
C LYS A 928 -5.16 -55.23 4.74
N ALA A 929 -6.39 -55.02 5.24
CA ALA A 929 -6.70 -54.00 6.23
C ALA A 929 -6.03 -54.27 7.58
N GLU A 930 -6.02 -55.51 8.06
CA GLU A 930 -5.33 -55.89 9.30
C GLU A 930 -3.82 -55.59 9.22
N THR A 931 -3.20 -55.95 8.08
CA THR A 931 -1.78 -55.65 7.81
C THR A 931 -1.52 -54.14 7.81
N LEU A 932 -2.39 -53.35 7.17
CA LEU A 932 -2.30 -51.88 7.16
C LEU A 932 -2.42 -51.29 8.56
N TYR A 933 -3.40 -51.69 9.36
CA TYR A 933 -3.55 -51.21 10.75
C TYR A 933 -2.31 -51.49 11.60
N LYS A 934 -1.69 -52.67 11.43
CA LYS A 934 -0.46 -53.02 12.12
C LYS A 934 0.70 -52.09 11.73
N LEU A 935 0.87 -51.83 10.44
CA LEU A 935 1.91 -50.93 9.95
C LEU A 935 1.68 -49.48 10.37
N ILE A 936 0.44 -48.99 10.34
CA ILE A 936 0.07 -47.65 10.80
C ILE A 936 0.41 -47.50 12.29
N ARG A 937 0.07 -48.49 13.12
CA ARG A 937 0.39 -48.49 14.55
C ARG A 937 1.89 -48.45 14.80
N GLU A 938 2.65 -49.27 14.07
CA GLU A 938 4.11 -49.30 14.16
C GLU A 938 4.72 -47.95 13.72
N ALA A 939 4.23 -47.36 12.64
CA ALA A 939 4.69 -46.06 12.15
C ALA A 939 4.41 -44.95 13.18
N LYS A 940 3.21 -44.93 13.79
CA LYS A 940 2.86 -43.97 14.87
C LYS A 940 3.79 -44.10 16.08
N GLN A 941 4.15 -45.32 16.48
CA GLN A 941 5.08 -45.56 17.60
C GLN A 941 6.51 -45.07 17.32
N ASN A 942 6.91 -44.99 16.06
CA ASN A 942 8.23 -44.55 15.64
C ASN A 942 8.24 -43.10 15.11
N HIS A 943 7.14 -42.35 15.28
CA HIS A 943 6.99 -40.97 14.79
C HIS A 943 7.21 -40.82 13.27
N ASP A 944 6.85 -41.84 12.48
CA ASP A 944 6.97 -41.85 11.02
C ASP A 944 5.65 -41.39 10.36
N HIS A 945 5.49 -40.08 10.22
CA HIS A 945 4.26 -39.46 9.71
C HIS A 945 4.00 -39.82 8.25
N TYR A 946 5.05 -39.87 7.44
CA TYR A 946 4.94 -40.22 6.01
C TYR A 946 4.31 -41.60 5.79
N ASN A 947 4.76 -42.61 6.51
CA ASN A 947 4.21 -43.96 6.36
C ASN A 947 2.82 -44.11 7.01
N VAL A 948 2.49 -43.32 8.04
CA VAL A 948 1.09 -43.22 8.53
C VAL A 948 0.16 -42.72 7.43
N MET A 949 0.55 -41.67 6.70
CA MET A 949 -0.26 -41.13 5.61
C MET A 949 -0.51 -42.16 4.51
N ARG A 950 0.55 -42.83 4.03
CA ARG A 950 0.45 -43.87 3.00
C ARG A 950 -0.47 -45.01 3.44
N GLY A 951 -0.36 -45.44 4.69
CA GLY A 951 -1.19 -46.47 5.29
C GLY A 951 -2.67 -46.09 5.34
N MET A 952 -2.97 -44.91 5.89
CA MET A 952 -4.33 -44.43 6.05
C MET A 952 -5.04 -44.20 4.72
N ILE A 953 -4.38 -43.62 3.71
CA ILE A 953 -4.97 -43.45 2.37
C ILE A 953 -5.29 -44.80 1.74
N SER A 954 -4.35 -45.76 1.83
CA SER A 954 -4.55 -47.11 1.30
C SER A 954 -5.70 -47.84 2.01
N LEU A 955 -5.87 -47.61 3.32
CA LEU A 955 -7.01 -48.11 4.10
C LEU A 955 -8.32 -47.46 3.63
N GLY A 956 -8.31 -46.15 3.41
CA GLY A 956 -9.44 -45.41 2.86
C GLY A 956 -9.90 -45.92 1.49
N GLU A 957 -8.96 -46.23 0.60
CA GLU A 957 -9.24 -46.80 -0.74
C GLU A 957 -9.87 -48.20 -0.69
N LEU A 958 -9.64 -48.97 0.38
CA LEU A 958 -10.35 -50.23 0.59
C LEU A 958 -11.81 -49.97 1.03
N ALA A 959 -12.02 -48.94 1.85
CA ALA A 959 -13.35 -48.57 2.31
C ALA A 959 -14.24 -48.05 1.15
N THR A 960 -13.69 -47.33 0.19
CA THR A 960 -14.45 -46.85 -0.99
C THR A 960 -14.97 -47.98 -1.89
N LYS A 961 -14.34 -49.15 -1.84
CA LYS A 961 -14.76 -50.35 -2.58
C LYS A 961 -15.79 -51.20 -1.82
N GLY A 962 -16.30 -50.70 -0.68
CA GLY A 962 -17.21 -51.43 0.20
C GLY A 962 -16.56 -52.64 0.89
N GLN A 963 -15.22 -52.70 0.92
CA GLN A 963 -14.50 -53.89 1.40
C GLN A 963 -14.25 -53.86 2.92
N ILE A 964 -14.28 -52.67 3.54
CA ILE A 964 -14.09 -52.48 4.99
C ILE A 964 -14.87 -51.25 5.51
N HIS A 965 -15.09 -51.18 6.82
CA HIS A 965 -15.62 -50.00 7.51
C HIS A 965 -14.51 -49.25 8.27
N LEU A 966 -14.53 -47.91 8.15
CA LEU A 966 -13.63 -47.02 8.87
C LEU A 966 -14.27 -46.53 10.16
N THR A 967 -13.49 -46.42 11.23
CA THR A 967 -13.97 -45.83 12.49
C THR A 967 -14.03 -44.31 12.37
N LEU A 968 -14.72 -43.63 13.30
CA LEU A 968 -14.73 -42.17 13.38
C LEU A 968 -13.30 -41.60 13.56
N GLN A 969 -12.45 -42.31 14.30
CA GLN A 969 -11.06 -41.92 14.49
C GLN A 969 -10.26 -41.98 13.18
N ASP A 970 -10.50 -43.00 12.35
CA ASP A 970 -9.83 -43.14 11.05
C ASP A 970 -10.27 -42.04 10.07
N LYS A 971 -11.57 -41.72 10.06
CA LYS A 971 -12.10 -40.60 9.26
C LYS A 971 -11.46 -39.28 9.67
N ASN A 972 -11.34 -39.01 10.97
CA ASN A 972 -10.68 -37.80 11.48
C ASN A 972 -9.20 -37.75 11.10
N GLU A 973 -8.50 -38.88 11.15
CA GLU A 973 -7.10 -38.94 10.73
C GLU A 973 -6.94 -38.67 9.22
N LEU A 974 -7.82 -39.20 8.38
CA LEU A 974 -7.84 -38.92 6.93
C LEU A 974 -8.05 -37.44 6.63
N ILE A 975 -8.92 -36.76 7.39
CA ILE A 975 -9.12 -35.30 7.28
C ILE A 975 -7.81 -34.56 7.62
N LYS A 976 -7.14 -34.93 8.72
CA LYS A 976 -5.83 -34.33 9.09
C LYS A 976 -4.79 -34.51 7.99
N ILE A 977 -4.73 -35.72 7.42
CA ILE A 977 -3.83 -36.07 6.32
C ILE A 977 -4.15 -35.25 5.07
N TYR A 978 -5.42 -35.13 4.68
CA TYR A 978 -5.83 -34.35 3.51
C TYR A 978 -5.30 -32.90 3.57
N HIS A 979 -5.48 -32.23 4.71
CA HIS A 979 -5.00 -30.85 4.86
C HIS A 979 -3.47 -30.74 4.85
N TYR A 980 -2.75 -31.69 5.47
CA TYR A 980 -1.29 -31.74 5.38
C TYR A 980 -0.83 -31.90 3.92
N LEU A 981 -1.42 -32.83 3.18
CA LEU A 981 -1.06 -33.10 1.77
C LEU A 981 -1.37 -31.90 0.87
N TYR A 982 -2.45 -31.18 1.16
CA TYR A 982 -2.80 -29.92 0.49
C TYR A 982 -1.70 -28.86 0.72
N ASN A 983 -1.26 -28.67 1.96
CA ASN A 983 -0.25 -27.66 2.31
C ASN A 983 1.13 -27.97 1.72
N GLU A 984 1.60 -29.21 1.86
CA GLU A 984 2.91 -29.68 1.38
C GLU A 984 2.92 -30.04 -0.12
N SER A 985 1.82 -29.78 -0.86
CA SER A 985 1.74 -29.96 -2.32
C SER A 985 1.98 -31.40 -2.83
N PHE A 986 1.69 -32.43 -2.04
CA PHE A 986 1.76 -33.84 -2.45
C PHE A 986 0.61 -34.22 -3.38
N TYR A 987 0.64 -33.75 -4.63
CA TYR A 987 -0.50 -33.74 -5.54
C TYR A 987 -1.14 -35.13 -5.77
N THR A 988 -0.35 -36.19 -5.91
CA THR A 988 -0.88 -37.53 -6.17
C THR A 988 -1.62 -38.05 -4.95
N GLN A 989 -0.99 -37.94 -3.78
CA GLN A 989 -1.58 -38.46 -2.54
C GLN A 989 -2.73 -37.59 -2.06
N PHE A 990 -2.66 -36.29 -2.30
CA PHE A 990 -3.74 -35.33 -2.09
C PHE A 990 -5.00 -35.76 -2.85
N ASN A 991 -4.88 -36.06 -4.15
CA ASN A 991 -6.02 -36.48 -4.96
C ASN A 991 -6.57 -37.84 -4.53
N ARG A 992 -5.70 -38.80 -4.17
CA ARG A 992 -6.15 -40.08 -3.62
C ARG A 992 -6.92 -39.90 -2.31
N CYS A 993 -6.42 -39.05 -1.41
CA CYS A 993 -7.10 -38.74 -0.16
C CYS A 993 -8.42 -37.99 -0.39
N HIS A 994 -8.46 -37.04 -1.35
CA HIS A 994 -9.68 -36.37 -1.79
C HIS A 994 -10.73 -37.39 -2.24
N ASP A 995 -10.37 -38.31 -3.13
CA ASP A 995 -11.30 -39.29 -3.69
C ASP A 995 -11.88 -40.21 -2.59
N VAL A 996 -11.06 -40.56 -1.60
CA VAL A 996 -11.49 -41.28 -0.39
C VAL A 996 -12.48 -40.47 0.44
N LEU A 997 -12.16 -39.23 0.78
CA LEU A 997 -13.02 -38.37 1.59
C LEU A 997 -14.33 -38.02 0.87
N TRP A 998 -14.27 -37.81 -0.45
CA TRP A 998 -15.45 -37.54 -1.27
C TRP A 998 -16.45 -38.70 -1.20
N TYR A 999 -15.96 -39.93 -1.34
CA TYR A 999 -16.80 -41.12 -1.20
C TYR A 999 -17.42 -41.20 0.20
N ILE A 1000 -16.63 -41.00 1.26
CA ILE A 1000 -17.10 -41.07 2.65
C ILE A 1000 -18.21 -40.04 2.90
N PHE A 1001 -17.97 -38.77 2.56
CA PHE A 1001 -18.94 -37.70 2.79
C PHE A 1001 -20.20 -37.86 1.92
N SER A 1002 -20.06 -38.38 0.70
CA SER A 1002 -21.21 -38.71 -0.16
C SER A 1002 -22.05 -39.86 0.41
N ALA A 1003 -21.41 -40.94 0.88
CA ALA A 1003 -22.09 -42.08 1.49
C ALA A 1003 -22.81 -41.69 2.79
N ASP A 1004 -22.19 -40.84 3.61
CA ASP A 1004 -22.74 -40.35 4.88
C ASP A 1004 -23.74 -39.19 4.70
N ARG A 1005 -23.97 -38.72 3.46
CA ARG A 1005 -24.80 -37.55 3.11
C ARG A 1005 -24.37 -36.25 3.79
N GLU A 1006 -23.08 -36.08 4.03
CA GLU A 1006 -22.49 -34.89 4.64
C GLU A 1006 -22.24 -33.79 3.59
N VAL A 1007 -23.32 -33.21 3.06
CA VAL A 1007 -23.27 -32.22 1.97
C VAL A 1007 -22.38 -31.01 2.30
N HIS A 1008 -22.38 -30.55 3.55
CA HIS A 1008 -21.52 -29.44 3.97
C HIS A 1008 -20.03 -29.79 3.91
N ASN A 1009 -19.63 -31.00 4.31
CA ASN A 1009 -18.24 -31.45 4.20
C ASN A 1009 -17.83 -31.66 2.73
N LEU A 1010 -18.74 -32.10 1.86
CA LEU A 1010 -18.51 -32.16 0.41
C LEU A 1010 -18.27 -30.77 -0.20
N LEU A 1011 -19.07 -29.78 0.18
CA LEU A 1011 -18.90 -28.39 -0.25
C LEU A 1011 -17.55 -27.82 0.20
N GLN A 1012 -17.14 -28.07 1.44
CA GLN A 1012 -15.81 -27.68 1.95
C GLN A 1012 -14.69 -28.40 1.19
N LEU A 1013 -14.78 -29.72 1.03
CA LEU A 1013 -13.79 -30.53 0.32
C LEU A 1013 -13.60 -30.05 -1.12
N TYR A 1014 -14.70 -29.77 -1.82
CA TYR A 1014 -14.68 -29.20 -3.16
C TYR A 1014 -14.02 -27.83 -3.20
N ARG A 1015 -14.37 -26.91 -2.29
CA ARG A 1015 -13.79 -25.56 -2.24
C ARG A 1015 -12.26 -25.60 -2.18
N TYR A 1016 -11.70 -26.39 -1.27
CA TYR A 1016 -10.24 -26.50 -1.13
C TYR A 1016 -9.58 -27.19 -2.35
N SER A 1017 -10.21 -28.25 -2.89
CA SER A 1017 -9.64 -29.02 -3.99
C SER A 1017 -9.70 -28.29 -5.33
N SER A 1018 -10.83 -27.62 -5.60
CA SER A 1018 -11.07 -26.79 -6.78
C SER A 1018 -9.95 -25.77 -6.97
N LEU A 1019 -9.56 -25.07 -5.90
CA LEU A 1019 -8.46 -24.11 -5.93
C LEU A 1019 -7.14 -24.77 -6.36
N SER A 1020 -6.76 -25.88 -5.73
CA SER A 1020 -5.53 -26.63 -6.06
C SER A 1020 -5.48 -27.10 -7.52
N TRP A 1021 -6.62 -27.60 -8.05
CA TRP A 1021 -6.68 -28.06 -9.43
C TRP A 1021 -6.57 -26.92 -10.44
N ARG A 1022 -7.26 -25.81 -10.22
CA ARG A 1022 -7.18 -24.63 -11.09
C ARG A 1022 -5.78 -24.04 -11.15
N LEU A 1023 -5.11 -23.91 -10.00
CA LEU A 1023 -3.72 -23.42 -9.96
C LEU A 1023 -2.77 -24.28 -10.79
N ARG A 1024 -3.07 -25.57 -10.95
CA ARG A 1024 -2.26 -26.54 -11.71
C ARG A 1024 -2.77 -26.78 -13.13
N GLY A 1025 -3.73 -25.98 -13.61
CA GLY A 1025 -4.33 -26.12 -14.95
C GLY A 1025 -5.11 -27.43 -15.13
N LYS A 1026 -5.69 -27.98 -14.06
CA LYS A 1026 -6.48 -29.22 -14.06
C LYS A 1026 -7.97 -28.95 -13.99
N GLU A 1027 -8.43 -28.06 -14.86
CA GLU A 1027 -9.83 -27.60 -14.95
C GLU A 1027 -10.79 -28.74 -15.25
N ASP A 1028 -10.40 -29.71 -16.08
CA ASP A 1028 -11.22 -30.89 -16.36
C ASP A 1028 -11.64 -31.65 -15.09
N ARG A 1029 -10.73 -31.75 -14.10
CA ARG A 1029 -11.00 -32.41 -12.83
C ARG A 1029 -11.91 -31.57 -11.95
N GLU A 1030 -11.71 -30.26 -11.92
CA GLU A 1030 -12.58 -29.31 -11.21
C GLU A 1030 -14.01 -29.36 -11.76
N LEU A 1031 -14.17 -29.26 -13.07
CA LEU A 1031 -15.48 -29.31 -13.74
C LEU A 1031 -16.17 -30.66 -13.54
N SER A 1032 -15.42 -31.76 -13.54
CA SER A 1032 -15.97 -33.10 -13.25
C SER A 1032 -16.48 -33.20 -11.81
N ALA A 1033 -15.71 -32.72 -10.84
CA ALA A 1033 -16.12 -32.69 -9.44
C ALA A 1033 -17.31 -31.74 -9.20
N LEU A 1034 -17.36 -30.60 -9.90
CA LEU A 1034 -18.45 -29.64 -9.84
C LEU A 1034 -19.78 -30.23 -10.35
N ARG A 1035 -19.73 -30.99 -11.44
CA ARG A 1035 -20.89 -31.74 -11.96
C ARG A 1035 -21.38 -32.80 -10.97
N LEU A 1036 -20.45 -33.56 -10.37
CA LEU A 1036 -20.78 -34.56 -9.35
C LEU A 1036 -21.42 -33.89 -8.12
N LEU A 1037 -20.86 -32.78 -7.66
CA LEU A 1037 -21.38 -32.03 -6.52
C LEU A 1037 -22.77 -31.45 -6.79
N ASN A 1038 -23.00 -30.91 -7.98
CA ASN A 1038 -24.32 -30.43 -8.40
C ASN A 1038 -25.35 -31.58 -8.40
N ALA A 1039 -24.97 -32.76 -8.88
CA ALA A 1039 -25.84 -33.93 -8.84
C ALA A 1039 -26.16 -34.39 -7.41
N GLU A 1040 -25.21 -34.30 -6.47
CA GLU A 1040 -25.44 -34.63 -5.06
C GLU A 1040 -26.30 -33.56 -4.33
N ILE A 1041 -26.09 -32.28 -4.60
CA ILE A 1041 -26.84 -31.17 -3.98
C ILE A 1041 -28.31 -31.14 -4.45
N ASN A 1042 -28.58 -31.47 -5.71
CA ASN A 1042 -29.95 -31.55 -6.23
C ASN A 1042 -30.80 -32.65 -5.57
N LYS A 1043 -30.19 -33.56 -4.78
CA LYS A 1043 -30.89 -34.57 -3.98
C LYS A 1043 -31.36 -34.05 -2.61
N GLY A 1044 -31.02 -32.81 -2.23
CA GLY A 1044 -31.50 -32.15 -1.01
C GLY A 1044 -30.59 -31.01 -0.56
N LEU A 1045 -31.07 -29.77 -0.69
CA LEU A 1045 -30.40 -28.56 -0.18
C LEU A 1045 -30.75 -28.33 1.31
N PRO A 1046 -29.80 -27.87 2.14
CA PRO A 1046 -30.13 -27.09 3.32
C PRO A 1046 -30.82 -25.80 2.88
N VAL A 1047 -31.97 -25.50 3.47
CA VAL A 1047 -32.77 -24.30 3.22
C VAL A 1047 -31.90 -23.04 3.37
N LYS A 1048 -32.07 -22.10 2.44
CA LYS A 1048 -31.51 -20.73 2.47
C LYS A 1048 -31.60 -20.15 3.88
N GLY A 1049 -30.46 -20.07 4.57
CA GLY A 1049 -30.35 -19.47 5.88
C GLY A 1049 -28.88 -19.37 6.28
N LYS A 1050 -28.34 -18.15 6.21
CA LYS A 1050 -26.95 -17.72 6.49
C LYS A 1050 -25.92 -18.06 5.39
N SER A 1051 -25.09 -17.06 5.08
CA SER A 1051 -24.06 -17.05 4.05
C SER A 1051 -22.93 -18.03 4.34
N ASP A 1052 -23.12 -19.31 4.03
CA ASP A 1052 -22.07 -20.31 4.18
C ASP A 1052 -21.11 -20.21 2.97
N ILE A 1053 -19.86 -19.78 3.23
CA ILE A 1053 -18.83 -19.51 2.20
C ILE A 1053 -18.67 -20.68 1.19
N PRO A 1054 -18.66 -21.97 1.60
CA PRO A 1054 -18.57 -23.09 0.66
C PRO A 1054 -19.78 -23.19 -0.29
N VAL A 1055 -20.99 -22.88 0.18
CA VAL A 1055 -22.22 -22.87 -0.65
C VAL A 1055 -22.14 -21.76 -1.69
N ALA A 1056 -21.75 -20.56 -1.26
CA ALA A 1056 -21.60 -19.42 -2.16
C ALA A 1056 -20.48 -19.66 -3.19
N TYR A 1057 -19.36 -20.28 -2.78
CA TYR A 1057 -18.28 -20.70 -3.68
C TYR A 1057 -18.79 -21.65 -4.75
N PHE A 1058 -19.55 -22.69 -4.35
CA PHE A 1058 -20.13 -23.64 -5.29
C PHE A 1058 -21.02 -22.96 -6.33
N TYR A 1059 -21.96 -22.11 -5.91
CA TYR A 1059 -22.86 -21.43 -6.86
C TYR A 1059 -22.14 -20.43 -7.77
N ALA A 1060 -21.14 -19.71 -7.25
CA ALA A 1060 -20.31 -18.82 -8.07
C ALA A 1060 -19.57 -19.59 -9.17
N ARG A 1061 -19.07 -20.80 -8.85
CA ARG A 1061 -18.42 -21.68 -9.84
C ARG A 1061 -19.43 -22.32 -10.81
N LEU A 1062 -20.60 -22.70 -10.32
CA LEU A 1062 -21.66 -23.25 -11.16
C LEU A 1062 -22.16 -22.24 -12.21
N GLY A 1063 -22.23 -20.95 -11.85
CA GLY A 1063 -22.62 -19.88 -12.77
C GLY A 1063 -21.60 -19.56 -13.88
N LEU A 1064 -20.39 -20.13 -13.84
CA LEU A 1064 -19.42 -20.06 -14.96
C LEU A 1064 -19.55 -21.25 -15.93
N LEU A 1065 -20.26 -22.30 -15.52
CA LEU A 1065 -20.54 -23.52 -16.30
C LEU A 1065 -21.83 -23.40 -17.13
N LEU A 1066 -22.71 -22.47 -16.72
CA LEU A 1066 -23.97 -22.10 -17.35
C LEU A 1066 -23.78 -20.80 -18.12
#